data_AF-A0A2E7Y6Q6-F1
#
_entry.id   AF-A0A2E7Y6Q6-F1
#
_cell.length_a   1.000
_cell.length_b   1.000
_cell.length_c   1.000
_cell.angle_alpha   90.00
_cell.angle_beta   90.00
_cell.angle_gamma   90.00
#
_symmetry.space_group_name_H-M   'P 1'
#
loop_
_entity.id
_entity.type
_entity.pdbx_description
1 polymer ?
#
loop_
_entity_poly.entity_id
_entity_poly.type
_entity_poly.pdbx_seq_one_letter_code
_entity_poly.pdbx_strand_id
1 'polypeptide(L)'
;MPPPMLPPAAIGRFALTMMVVATAVLLTSHTQAIAGVGDTAPMPIRPSVVWQDLMDPNQEHAPALLKGIQLEDGRHVELSLEPFNIMAEDGLAVIAGKHGEQFLAEEDLVHLYRGTLQSDADTQVFLAATDKRMNGFIRIGDETHIISSGPITPWKSETLYVTALSGTIDDWIAEGPFCRVDEIEQPFALAIPIGEDPAPLPAGECTVIEIAVDSDWEFTDTLFGGDADASEAYAITLTAAVSEIYVEDMQVRLQLNYVRTWTSNTDPYTVPNNRLDEFKAHWNANMTSVDRDIAHLLSAPFSGGLAWLSVLCNPTQGYAVSGSLDGIFPYPLQDNHWQNWDLVVMAHELGHNFGCEHTHDLGIDGCGFDDCTDAHLGTIMSYCHLCPGGMTNISLSFHPQNRTQMNNLFNSTSCDVLGDCTEVPVGACCIQTVCVVVAEDTCDNGGGTWLGDGTNCADDPCEPIEPVGGCCDDINCSVITENDCRDADGTYLGDGTDCEGDPCGEPEPAQRLVICEEFTATWCTYCPLVAEALYNLQLDRPDDLIALMVHGGDAYTTAWGDSRLSFYGVGGYPTVWSDGWNEMAGSYGSVEVNYEQLDSRVDECLARPTDVSLNMQGEALTESQYQISGEVAVDADGEGKTIRIQLIQCYDQTGWPEPSEAQFNTVRQAANSFDVTLAAGESHAWTHTFTLSGESLANLDEVTYICIAQTPNSSGPAQVHNSALHEHEIVPTGGCCVVADCSVTSEANCDQAGGTWLGGGTDCEGEPCGTGEPLGACCIDYTCSITIELQCSGTWLGEDTTCDDDPCAPVGACCVGDVCSITKLDDCGGTWQGAETNCDQNPCIDPDPSGACCHGSDCSLTTEAGCSGDWQGEGTDCTVNPCEAYLLVPDEFPTIQDAIASASDGDVILVSPGTYTATDLDFDLEVINTSGLSIELRSSEGPESTIIDGQKLRPVIVCTQNETAETIINGFTITGGASPGWGGGIFCRSSSPTFTNCIITDNTSAERGGGVYLHRADPTFNECTWTENESDTGGGLYSSISSPVLTDCFFGDNFAFITGGAIHAAGNAEPVISDSVFCHNLPDHISGEWTDEGGNSMLDECEGCSGDIGILDDVVDLYDLQALLGLWGTDDTAGDIDGDGTVGISDLLAMLVNWGPC
;
A
#
# COMPACT_ATOMS: atom_id res chain seq x y z
N MET A 1 44.14 56.92 9.04
CA MET A 1 44.35 58.04 9.99
C MET A 1 43.04 58.79 10.16
N PRO A 2 42.76 59.44 11.30
CA PRO A 2 42.69 58.94 12.68
C PRO A 2 41.24 59.09 13.25
N PRO A 3 40.90 58.57 14.46
CA PRO A 3 39.55 58.67 15.04
C PRO A 3 39.19 60.10 15.52
N PRO A 4 37.89 60.39 15.80
CA PRO A 4 37.55 60.72 17.20
C PRO A 4 36.11 60.41 17.70
N MET A 5 36.06 59.89 18.93
CA MET A 5 35.17 60.14 20.09
C MET A 5 33.82 60.91 19.99
N LEU A 6 32.82 60.31 20.66
CA LEU A 6 31.60 60.82 21.39
C LEU A 6 31.75 62.22 22.09
N PRO A 7 30.71 62.90 22.67
CA PRO A 7 29.38 62.45 23.17
C PRO A 7 28.16 63.43 22.88
N PRO A 8 27.28 63.91 23.81
CA PRO A 8 25.85 63.52 23.86
C PRO A 8 24.79 64.68 23.96
N ALA A 9 23.54 64.31 24.29
CA ALA A 9 22.38 65.13 24.73
C ALA A 9 21.39 65.61 23.62
N ALA A 10 20.07 65.78 23.84
CA ALA A 10 19.28 65.72 25.07
C ALA A 10 17.81 65.23 24.88
N ILE A 11 17.39 64.27 25.71
CA ILE A 11 16.26 64.34 26.65
C ILE A 11 15.06 65.28 26.30
N GLY A 12 13.94 64.66 25.94
CA GLY A 12 12.74 64.67 26.80
C GLY A 12 11.54 65.54 26.42
N ARG A 13 10.49 64.90 25.91
CA ARG A 13 9.06 65.08 26.30
C ARG A 13 8.17 64.17 25.45
N PHE A 14 7.68 63.08 26.03
CA PHE A 14 6.25 62.74 26.09
C PHE A 14 6.08 61.51 27.00
N ALA A 15 5.23 61.65 28.01
CA ALA A 15 4.79 60.57 28.88
C ALA A 15 3.37 60.91 29.37
N LEU A 16 2.65 59.87 29.80
CA LEU A 16 1.33 59.91 30.43
C LEU A 16 0.10 59.97 29.51
N THR A 17 -0.23 58.82 28.90
CA THR A 17 -1.58 58.24 29.00
C THR A 17 -1.45 56.70 28.99
N MET A 18 -2.36 56.01 29.67
CA MET A 18 -2.49 54.54 29.79
C MET A 18 -1.40 53.76 30.54
N MET A 19 -1.68 53.53 31.83
CA MET A 19 -1.36 52.31 32.56
C MET A 19 -2.63 51.92 33.34
N VAL A 20 -2.89 50.62 33.54
CA VAL A 20 -4.18 49.97 33.95
C VAL A 20 -5.09 49.74 32.74
N VAL A 21 -5.15 48.55 32.14
CA VAL A 21 -5.55 47.23 32.69
C VAL A 21 -4.57 46.14 32.24
N ALA A 22 -4.30 45.15 33.10
CA ALA A 22 -3.59 43.92 32.73
C ALA A 22 -4.60 42.76 32.59
N THR A 23 -4.17 41.71 31.88
CA THR A 23 -4.87 40.44 31.53
C THR A 23 -5.55 40.45 30.15
N ALA A 24 -5.26 39.40 29.36
CA ALA A 24 -5.61 39.13 27.96
C ALA A 24 -4.80 39.88 26.87
N VAL A 25 -4.56 39.18 25.75
CA VAL A 25 -3.82 39.56 24.52
C VAL A 25 -2.29 39.70 24.68
N LEU A 26 -1.57 38.59 24.44
CA LEU A 26 -0.20 38.56 23.88
C LEU A 26 0.14 37.12 23.44
N LEU A 27 -0.47 36.67 22.34
CA LEU A 27 -0.12 35.47 21.56
C LEU A 27 -0.81 35.63 20.19
N THR A 28 -0.10 36.23 19.23
CA THR A 28 -0.35 36.21 17.76
C THR A 28 0.62 37.22 17.10
N SER A 29 1.77 36.75 16.61
CA SER A 29 2.45 37.25 15.41
C SER A 29 3.88 36.69 15.32
N HIS A 30 4.10 35.65 14.51
CA HIS A 30 5.30 35.41 13.69
C HIS A 30 5.19 34.05 12.98
N THR A 31 4.39 34.00 11.91
CA THR A 31 4.43 32.98 10.84
C THR A 31 3.75 33.58 9.60
N GLN A 32 4.56 34.27 8.78
CA GLN A 32 4.31 34.75 7.42
C GLN A 32 5.64 35.38 6.97
N ALA A 33 6.30 34.94 5.89
CA ALA A 33 6.00 33.84 4.98
C ALA A 33 7.30 33.35 4.32
N ILE A 34 7.30 32.11 3.84
CA ILE A 34 7.86 31.80 2.52
C ILE A 34 6.63 31.57 1.64
N ALA A 35 6.53 32.29 0.54
CA ALA A 35 5.46 32.18 -0.44
C ALA A 35 6.08 32.56 -1.78
N GLY A 36 6.21 31.59 -2.70
CA GLY A 36 6.96 31.82 -3.94
C GLY A 36 7.54 30.59 -4.66
N VAL A 37 6.98 29.40 -4.46
CA VAL A 37 7.01 28.25 -5.39
C VAL A 37 5.61 27.62 -5.32
N GLY A 38 5.16 26.89 -6.35
CA GLY A 38 3.81 26.32 -6.37
C GLY A 38 3.61 25.24 -5.31
N ASP A 39 2.61 25.41 -4.44
CA ASP A 39 2.24 24.42 -3.41
C ASP A 39 1.36 23.33 -4.04
N THR A 40 1.98 22.33 -4.64
CA THR A 40 1.36 21.01 -4.80
C THR A 40 1.42 20.28 -3.46
N ALA A 41 0.29 20.22 -2.75
CA ALA A 41 0.19 19.42 -1.54
C ALA A 41 0.20 17.93 -1.94
N PRO A 42 1.08 17.09 -1.39
CA PRO A 42 1.18 15.70 -1.80
C PRO A 42 -0.08 14.89 -1.49
N MET A 43 -0.45 14.01 -2.41
CA MET A 43 -1.62 13.14 -2.29
C MET A 43 -1.38 11.99 -1.30
N PRO A 44 -2.40 11.58 -0.54
CA PRO A 44 -2.33 10.42 0.35
C PRO A 44 -2.52 9.08 -0.39
N ILE A 45 -1.48 8.24 -0.47
CA ILE A 45 -1.53 6.89 -1.05
C ILE A 45 -1.77 5.82 0.04
N ARG A 46 -2.68 4.87 -0.16
CA ARG A 46 -2.70 3.57 0.56
C ARG A 46 -2.19 2.45 -0.37
N PRO A 47 -0.98 1.90 -0.18
CA PRO A 47 -0.47 0.81 -1.01
C PRO A 47 -1.19 -0.52 -0.73
N SER A 48 -1.36 -1.35 -1.76
CA SER A 48 -1.97 -2.70 -1.61
C SER A 48 -1.01 -3.78 -1.09
N VAL A 49 0.25 -3.44 -0.80
CA VAL A 49 1.20 -4.28 -0.05
C VAL A 49 1.95 -3.40 0.96
N VAL A 50 1.49 -3.50 2.21
CA VAL A 50 2.25 -3.62 3.46
C VAL A 50 3.70 -3.09 3.46
N TRP A 51 3.90 -1.84 3.93
CA TRP A 51 5.24 -1.38 4.33
C TRP A 51 5.82 -2.12 5.54
N GLN A 52 4.99 -2.93 6.23
CA GLN A 52 5.42 -3.77 7.35
C GLN A 52 6.19 -5.01 6.84
N ASP A 53 6.10 -5.35 5.55
CA ASP A 53 6.87 -6.43 4.92
C ASP A 53 8.33 -5.99 4.67
N LEU A 54 8.56 -4.70 4.38
CA LEU A 54 9.92 -4.11 4.39
C LEU A 54 10.56 -4.21 5.78
N MET A 55 9.73 -4.23 6.82
CA MET A 55 10.10 -4.26 8.23
C MET A 55 9.90 -5.65 8.86
N ASP A 56 9.68 -6.71 8.07
CA ASP A 56 9.54 -8.07 8.59
C ASP A 56 10.92 -8.57 9.04
N PRO A 57 11.14 -8.89 10.34
CA PRO A 57 12.42 -9.41 10.81
C PRO A 57 12.80 -10.77 10.21
N ASN A 58 11.90 -11.43 9.46
CA ASN A 58 12.22 -12.64 8.68
C ASN A 58 12.64 -12.33 7.23
N GLN A 59 12.48 -11.08 6.76
CA GLN A 59 12.93 -10.59 5.44
C GLN A 59 13.98 -9.47 5.55
N GLU A 60 14.57 -9.31 6.73
CA GLU A 60 15.61 -8.31 6.99
C GLU A 60 16.76 -8.44 5.98
N HIS A 61 17.04 -7.36 5.25
CA HIS A 61 18.00 -7.29 4.14
C HIS A 61 17.63 -8.00 2.81
N ALA A 62 16.38 -8.41 2.58
CA ALA A 62 15.92 -8.86 1.27
C ALA A 62 15.64 -7.69 0.28
N PRO A 63 15.88 -7.87 -1.03
CA PRO A 63 15.36 -6.96 -2.06
C PRO A 63 13.81 -6.97 -2.09
N ALA A 64 13.20 -5.81 -2.33
CA ALA A 64 11.74 -5.64 -2.22
C ALA A 64 11.14 -4.92 -3.44
N LEU A 65 9.84 -5.17 -3.71
CA LEU A 65 9.10 -4.57 -4.83
C LEU A 65 7.89 -3.79 -4.31
N LEU A 66 8.00 -2.46 -4.23
CA LEU A 66 6.93 -1.59 -3.75
C LEU A 66 6.04 -1.13 -4.91
N LYS A 67 4.78 -1.58 -4.93
CA LYS A 67 3.84 -1.36 -6.04
C LYS A 67 2.85 -0.21 -5.79
N GLY A 68 2.31 0.34 -6.86
CA GLY A 68 1.19 1.29 -6.81
C GLY A 68 1.56 2.69 -6.30
N ILE A 69 2.83 3.11 -6.43
CA ILE A 69 3.25 4.44 -6.02
C ILE A 69 2.79 5.46 -7.06
N GLN A 70 1.87 6.33 -6.69
CA GLN A 70 1.40 7.42 -7.56
C GLN A 70 2.33 8.64 -7.43
N LEU A 71 2.82 9.13 -8.57
CA LEU A 71 3.55 10.38 -8.68
C LEU A 71 2.59 11.57 -8.78
N GLU A 72 3.08 12.77 -8.49
CA GLU A 72 2.29 14.02 -8.52
C GLU A 72 1.60 14.31 -9.86
N ASP A 73 2.14 13.81 -10.98
CA ASP A 73 1.54 13.95 -12.31
C ASP A 73 0.52 12.84 -12.68
N GLY A 74 0.21 11.96 -11.74
CA GLY A 74 -0.75 10.87 -11.89
C GLY A 74 -0.17 9.55 -12.44
N ARG A 75 1.11 9.52 -12.86
CA ARG A 75 1.77 8.24 -13.20
C ARG A 75 1.79 7.32 -11.99
N HIS A 76 1.43 6.06 -12.18
CA HIS A 76 1.65 5.01 -11.19
C HIS A 76 2.92 4.25 -11.55
N VAL A 77 3.77 3.97 -10.56
CA VAL A 77 5.08 3.34 -10.74
C VAL A 77 5.31 2.22 -9.70
N GLU A 78 6.16 1.25 -10.05
CA GLU A 78 6.60 0.17 -9.14
C GLU A 78 8.11 0.32 -8.89
N LEU A 79 8.52 0.30 -7.62
CA LEU A 79 9.90 0.52 -7.18
C LEU A 79 10.58 -0.83 -6.87
N SER A 80 11.70 -1.13 -7.52
CA SER A 80 12.57 -2.26 -7.17
C SER A 80 13.65 -1.77 -6.22
N LEU A 81 13.79 -2.38 -5.04
CA LEU A 81 14.55 -1.87 -3.90
C LEU A 81 15.61 -2.87 -3.41
N GLU A 82 16.78 -2.37 -3.02
CA GLU A 82 17.90 -3.09 -2.41
C GLU A 82 18.32 -2.42 -1.08
N PRO A 83 18.48 -3.17 0.03
CA PRO A 83 18.87 -2.60 1.32
C PRO A 83 20.38 -2.35 1.49
N PHE A 84 20.75 -1.38 2.34
CA PHE A 84 22.15 -1.10 2.75
C PHE A 84 22.25 -0.49 4.16
N ASN A 85 23.47 -0.35 4.72
CA ASN A 85 23.70 0.23 6.05
C ASN A 85 25.01 1.05 6.11
N ILE A 86 25.07 2.07 6.99
CA ILE A 86 26.26 2.91 7.27
C ILE A 86 26.61 3.04 8.77
N MET A 87 25.81 2.43 9.64
CA MET A 87 26.06 2.38 11.09
C MET A 87 27.18 1.38 11.40
N ALA A 88 27.90 1.61 12.49
CA ALA A 88 28.84 0.63 13.04
C ALA A 88 28.10 -0.53 13.74
N GLU A 89 28.71 -1.73 13.78
CA GLU A 89 28.20 -2.93 14.49
C GLU A 89 27.94 -2.69 16.00
N ASP A 90 28.63 -1.72 16.61
CA ASP A 90 28.37 -1.25 17.99
C ASP A 90 27.93 0.23 18.06
N GLY A 91 27.43 0.76 16.94
CA GLY A 91 26.90 2.11 16.82
C GLY A 91 25.63 2.33 17.65
N LEU A 92 25.39 3.58 18.07
CA LEU A 92 24.23 3.92 18.91
C LEU A 92 23.40 5.06 18.31
N ALA A 93 22.14 4.78 17.97
CA ALA A 93 21.15 5.83 17.77
C ALA A 93 20.43 6.17 19.08
N VAL A 94 20.22 7.46 19.32
CA VAL A 94 19.70 7.97 20.59
C VAL A 94 18.64 9.04 20.38
N ILE A 95 17.44 8.83 20.94
CA ILE A 95 16.41 9.86 21.04
C ILE A 95 16.51 10.50 22.42
N ALA A 96 16.82 11.80 22.48
CA ALA A 96 16.94 12.55 23.73
C ALA A 96 15.78 13.51 23.95
N GLY A 97 15.24 13.56 25.17
CA GLY A 97 14.16 14.50 25.47
C GLY A 97 13.75 14.57 26.94
N LYS A 98 12.51 15.02 27.15
CA LYS A 98 11.87 15.34 28.45
C LYS A 98 11.99 14.23 29.51
N HIS A 99 12.17 12.99 29.07
CA HIS A 99 12.18 11.78 29.91
C HIS A 99 13.58 11.16 30.09
N GLY A 100 14.60 11.67 29.39
CA GLY A 100 15.95 11.11 29.36
C GLY A 100 16.42 10.81 27.94
N GLU A 101 17.47 10.01 27.83
CA GLU A 101 17.94 9.40 26.57
C GLU A 101 17.31 8.00 26.45
N GLN A 102 16.77 7.72 25.27
CA GLN A 102 16.34 6.40 24.82
C GLN A 102 17.32 5.93 23.75
N PHE A 103 17.86 4.73 23.92
CA PHE A 103 18.66 4.06 22.89
C PHE A 103 17.70 3.23 22.03
N LEU A 104 17.89 3.28 20.72
CA LEU A 104 17.23 2.39 19.77
C LEU A 104 18.06 1.10 19.66
N ALA A 105 17.40 -0.05 19.47
CA ALA A 105 18.08 -1.26 19.04
C ALA A 105 18.41 -1.15 17.53
N GLU A 106 19.24 -2.06 17.00
CA GLU A 106 19.58 -2.06 15.56
C GLU A 106 18.33 -2.31 14.70
N GLU A 107 17.46 -3.23 15.17
CA GLU A 107 16.12 -3.53 14.66
C GLU A 107 15.09 -2.38 14.80
N ASP A 108 15.41 -1.32 15.57
CA ASP A 108 14.58 -0.10 15.69
C ASP A 108 15.10 1.05 14.80
N LEU A 109 16.21 0.86 14.06
CA LEU A 109 16.82 1.90 13.23
C LEU A 109 16.10 2.08 11.90
N VAL A 110 16.52 3.10 11.17
CA VAL A 110 16.11 3.28 9.78
C VAL A 110 16.72 2.20 8.87
N HIS A 111 15.85 1.44 8.21
CA HIS A 111 16.21 0.53 7.13
C HIS A 111 16.39 1.37 5.86
N LEU A 112 17.60 1.39 5.30
CA LEU A 112 17.94 2.16 4.11
C LEU A 112 17.85 1.28 2.87
N TYR A 113 17.18 1.77 1.83
CA TYR A 113 17.04 1.12 0.54
C TYR A 113 17.45 2.07 -0.59
N ARG A 114 18.08 1.53 -1.63
CA ARG A 114 18.28 2.17 -2.94
C ARG A 114 17.48 1.40 -3.99
N GLY A 115 17.21 1.97 -5.16
CA GLY A 115 16.40 1.26 -6.15
C GLY A 115 16.22 1.95 -7.48
N THR A 116 15.35 1.38 -8.31
CA THR A 116 14.95 1.87 -9.64
C THR A 116 13.45 1.68 -9.86
N LEU A 117 12.91 2.11 -11.01
CA LEU A 117 11.56 1.67 -11.41
C LEU A 117 11.65 0.35 -12.17
N GLN A 118 10.71 -0.54 -11.93
CA GLN A 118 10.57 -1.78 -12.72
C GLN A 118 10.42 -1.49 -14.22
N SER A 119 9.81 -0.35 -14.59
CA SER A 119 9.66 0.10 -15.97
C SER A 119 10.84 0.89 -16.55
N ASP A 120 11.78 1.34 -15.70
CA ASP A 120 12.91 2.20 -16.11
C ASP A 120 14.09 2.06 -15.13
N ALA A 121 15.10 1.30 -15.55
CA ALA A 121 16.32 1.04 -14.79
C ALA A 121 17.27 2.26 -14.69
N ASP A 122 17.07 3.33 -15.49
CA ASP A 122 17.82 4.59 -15.35
C ASP A 122 17.17 5.53 -14.30
N THR A 123 15.96 5.22 -13.82
CA THR A 123 15.33 5.92 -12.70
C THR A 123 15.99 5.56 -11.38
N GLN A 124 16.12 6.53 -10.47
CA GLN A 124 16.79 6.35 -9.19
C GLN A 124 15.82 6.50 -8.01
N VAL A 125 15.82 5.53 -7.11
CA VAL A 125 14.98 5.49 -5.91
C VAL A 125 15.86 5.39 -4.66
N PHE A 126 15.44 6.02 -3.58
CA PHE A 126 15.96 5.79 -2.24
C PHE A 126 14.81 5.86 -1.25
N LEU A 127 14.79 4.94 -0.28
CA LEU A 127 13.85 4.95 0.83
C LEU A 127 14.59 4.72 2.14
N ALA A 128 14.07 5.32 3.19
CA ALA A 128 14.51 5.19 4.56
C ALA A 128 13.24 4.89 5.37
N ALA A 129 13.11 3.66 5.88
CA ALA A 129 11.90 3.14 6.52
C ALA A 129 12.12 2.76 7.98
N THR A 130 11.10 2.93 8.81
CA THR A 130 11.01 2.44 10.19
C THR A 130 9.62 1.82 10.39
N ASP A 131 9.40 1.14 11.52
CA ASP A 131 8.10 0.60 11.95
C ASP A 131 6.96 1.64 12.01
N LYS A 132 7.29 2.94 11.99
CA LYS A 132 6.35 4.07 12.13
C LYS A 132 6.31 5.00 10.92
N ARG A 133 7.36 5.06 10.09
CA ARG A 133 7.53 6.10 9.06
C ARG A 133 8.37 5.67 7.88
N MET A 134 8.21 6.38 6.77
CA MET A 134 9.07 6.26 5.58
C MET A 134 9.43 7.67 5.09
N ASN A 135 10.65 7.85 4.58
CA ASN A 135 11.12 9.06 3.89
C ASN A 135 12.07 8.68 2.74
N GLY A 136 12.13 9.46 1.65
CA GLY A 136 12.98 9.14 0.51
C GLY A 136 12.67 9.96 -0.73
N PHE A 137 13.08 9.49 -1.91
CA PHE A 137 12.73 10.09 -3.21
C PHE A 137 12.79 9.09 -4.36
N ILE A 138 12.19 9.48 -5.48
CA ILE A 138 12.15 8.79 -6.78
C ILE A 138 12.52 9.83 -7.84
N ARG A 139 13.48 9.55 -8.72
CA ARG A 139 14.01 10.51 -9.68
C ARG A 139 14.03 9.98 -11.11
N ILE A 140 13.13 10.50 -11.94
CA ILE A 140 12.90 10.08 -13.31
C ILE A 140 13.47 11.15 -14.25
N GLY A 141 14.68 10.90 -14.80
CA GLY A 141 15.38 11.88 -15.62
C GLY A 141 15.73 13.17 -14.86
N ASP A 142 15.14 14.29 -15.26
CA ASP A 142 15.33 15.59 -14.62
C ASP A 142 14.30 15.89 -13.51
N GLU A 143 13.28 15.04 -13.34
CA GLU A 143 12.22 15.19 -12.32
C GLU A 143 12.60 14.43 -11.04
N THR A 144 12.38 15.05 -9.87
CA THR A 144 12.61 14.41 -8.55
C THR A 144 11.33 14.49 -7.73
N HIS A 145 10.87 13.36 -7.21
CA HIS A 145 9.68 13.24 -6.37
C HIS A 145 10.11 12.78 -4.97
N ILE A 146 9.71 13.51 -3.92
CA ILE A 146 9.99 13.17 -2.52
C ILE A 146 8.87 12.29 -2.00
N ILE A 147 9.21 11.17 -1.36
CA ILE A 147 8.25 10.25 -0.74
C ILE A 147 8.40 10.32 0.78
N SER A 148 7.32 10.52 1.52
CA SER A 148 7.32 10.63 2.99
C SER A 148 6.02 10.11 3.60
N SER A 149 6.01 9.71 4.88
CA SER A 149 4.80 9.27 5.59
C SER A 149 3.97 10.41 6.21
N GLY A 150 4.35 11.68 5.97
CA GLY A 150 3.52 12.86 6.24
C GLY A 150 3.73 13.57 7.59
N PRO A 151 3.05 14.71 7.81
CA PRO A 151 3.20 15.54 9.02
C PRO A 151 2.64 14.90 10.30
N ILE A 152 3.06 15.42 11.45
CA ILE A 152 3.18 14.66 12.71
C ILE A 152 1.92 14.20 13.44
N THR A 153 0.76 14.86 13.27
CA THR A 153 -0.38 14.56 14.14
C THR A 153 -1.74 14.71 13.47
N PRO A 154 -2.73 13.86 13.82
CA PRO A 154 -2.69 12.84 14.88
C PRO A 154 -3.04 11.39 14.46
N TRP A 155 -2.05 10.49 14.60
CA TRP A 155 -2.13 9.01 14.69
C TRP A 155 -2.33 8.17 13.40
N LYS A 156 -1.42 7.20 13.23
CA LYS A 156 -1.43 6.15 12.17
C LYS A 156 -1.82 6.64 10.77
N SER A 157 -0.98 7.50 10.22
CA SER A 157 -0.81 7.59 8.77
C SER A 157 -0.30 6.23 8.27
N GLU A 158 -1.09 5.50 7.46
CA GLU A 158 -0.63 4.38 6.61
C GLU A 158 -0.29 4.88 5.20
N THR A 159 0.10 6.16 5.13
CA THR A 159 -0.09 6.99 3.95
C THR A 159 1.23 7.53 3.45
N LEU A 160 1.57 7.19 2.20
CA LEU A 160 2.73 7.74 1.51
C LEU A 160 2.34 8.98 0.72
N TYR A 161 3.08 10.06 0.96
CA TYR A 161 2.96 11.37 0.35
C TYR A 161 4.08 11.53 -0.67
N VAL A 162 3.74 11.68 -1.95
CA VAL A 162 4.71 11.84 -3.03
C VAL A 162 4.61 13.23 -3.65
N THR A 163 5.63 14.07 -3.48
CA THR A 163 5.67 15.47 -3.97
C THR A 163 6.75 15.64 -5.05
N ALA A 164 6.40 16.08 -6.25
CA ALA A 164 7.38 16.53 -7.23
C ALA A 164 8.04 17.84 -6.78
N LEU A 165 9.37 17.88 -6.84
CA LEU A 165 10.14 19.11 -6.75
C LEU A 165 10.05 19.85 -8.09
N SER A 166 8.99 20.66 -8.25
CA SER A 166 8.77 21.44 -9.47
C SER A 166 9.96 22.37 -9.74
N GLY A 167 10.77 22.08 -10.77
CA GLY A 167 12.08 22.73 -10.91
C GLY A 167 12.79 22.57 -12.25
N THR A 168 12.06 22.59 -13.38
CA THR A 168 12.73 22.78 -14.69
C THR A 168 13.24 24.22 -14.84
N ILE A 169 14.36 24.36 -15.56
CA ILE A 169 15.35 25.45 -15.44
C ILE A 169 14.90 26.90 -15.78
N ASP A 170 13.69 27.13 -16.31
CA ASP A 170 13.34 28.43 -16.91
C ASP A 170 12.51 29.40 -16.03
N ASP A 171 11.68 28.94 -15.10
CA ASP A 171 10.66 29.82 -14.48
C ASP A 171 11.15 30.70 -13.31
N TRP A 172 12.25 30.36 -12.65
CA TRP A 172 12.77 31.14 -11.50
C TRP A 172 13.47 32.46 -11.89
N ILE A 173 13.62 32.76 -13.19
CA ILE A 173 14.24 34.01 -13.68
C ILE A 173 13.29 35.23 -13.57
N ALA A 174 11.99 35.02 -13.29
CA ALA A 174 10.97 36.04 -13.53
C ALA A 174 10.78 37.12 -12.44
N GLU A 175 10.62 36.78 -11.15
CA GLU A 175 9.97 37.67 -10.16
C GLU A 175 10.79 37.94 -8.87
N GLY A 176 11.93 38.63 -9.01
CA GLY A 176 12.73 39.18 -7.89
C GLY A 176 13.51 40.44 -8.28
N PRO A 177 13.68 41.47 -7.42
CA PRO A 177 13.78 42.85 -7.90
C PRO A 177 15.18 43.32 -8.37
N PHE A 178 15.65 42.84 -9.52
CA PHE A 178 16.66 43.55 -10.34
C PHE A 178 16.29 43.57 -11.84
N CYS A 179 16.58 44.68 -12.51
CA CYS A 179 16.08 44.96 -13.86
C CYS A 179 16.80 44.18 -14.98
N ARG A 180 16.02 43.57 -15.90
CA ARG A 180 16.10 43.68 -17.39
C ARG A 180 17.37 44.35 -17.97
N VAL A 181 18.08 43.88 -19.01
CA VAL A 181 18.06 42.71 -19.95
C VAL A 181 19.52 42.56 -20.51
N ASP A 182 19.94 41.70 -21.46
CA ASP A 182 19.35 40.99 -22.62
C ASP A 182 19.97 39.57 -22.81
N GLU A 183 19.43 38.78 -23.76
CA GLU A 183 19.85 37.44 -24.27
C GLU A 183 21.35 37.07 -24.15
N ILE A 184 21.65 35.88 -23.58
CA ILE A 184 22.89 35.13 -23.87
C ILE A 184 22.52 33.66 -24.11
N GLU A 185 22.80 33.16 -25.32
CA GLU A 185 22.64 31.74 -25.69
C GLU A 185 23.49 30.84 -24.77
N GLN A 186 22.93 29.69 -24.34
CA GLN A 186 23.68 28.66 -23.64
C GLN A 186 24.93 28.24 -24.45
N PRO A 187 26.09 28.12 -23.79
CA PRO A 187 27.19 27.32 -24.29
C PRO A 187 27.52 26.21 -23.28
N PHE A 188 27.15 24.98 -23.66
CA PHE A 188 27.89 23.73 -23.43
C PHE A 188 28.78 23.60 -22.18
N ALA A 189 28.51 22.56 -21.40
CA ALA A 189 29.47 21.95 -20.48
C ALA A 189 30.88 21.89 -21.10
N LEU A 190 31.80 22.66 -20.52
CA LEU A 190 33.22 22.62 -20.82
C LEU A 190 33.91 21.99 -19.62
N ALA A 191 34.30 20.73 -19.77
CA ALA A 191 35.14 20.03 -18.81
C ALA A 191 36.35 20.90 -18.43
N ILE A 192 36.45 21.25 -17.15
CA ILE A 192 37.56 22.05 -16.63
C ILE A 192 38.85 21.24 -16.84
N PRO A 193 39.91 21.82 -17.44
CA PRO A 193 41.18 21.13 -17.60
C PRO A 193 41.88 21.05 -16.23
N ILE A 194 41.57 19.99 -15.48
CA ILE A 194 42.21 19.63 -14.22
C ILE A 194 43.74 19.58 -14.43
N GLY A 195 44.49 20.25 -13.56
CA GLY A 195 45.93 20.04 -13.49
C GLY A 195 46.24 18.62 -13.03
N GLU A 196 47.32 18.01 -13.53
CA GLU A 196 47.69 16.61 -13.24
C GLU A 196 47.46 16.24 -11.76
N ASP A 197 46.52 15.32 -11.52
CA ASP A 197 46.20 14.84 -10.17
C ASP A 197 47.46 14.33 -9.45
N PRO A 198 47.60 14.59 -8.13
CA PRO A 198 48.50 13.78 -7.32
C PRO A 198 48.06 12.33 -7.44
N ALA A 199 49.01 11.41 -7.62
CA ALA A 199 48.68 10.00 -7.81
C ALA A 199 47.80 9.51 -6.63
N PRO A 200 46.70 8.77 -6.92
CA PRO A 200 45.83 8.26 -5.87
C PRO A 200 46.60 7.39 -4.88
N LEU A 201 46.03 7.23 -3.69
CA LEU A 201 46.53 6.27 -2.71
C LEU A 201 46.60 4.88 -3.35
N PRO A 202 47.56 4.01 -2.94
CA PRO A 202 47.72 2.71 -3.57
C PRO A 202 46.42 1.90 -3.47
N ALA A 203 45.85 1.54 -4.62
CA ALA A 203 44.55 0.89 -4.73
C ALA A 203 44.45 -0.37 -3.82
N GLY A 204 43.40 -0.42 -3.00
CA GLY A 204 43.05 -1.56 -2.16
C GLY A 204 43.06 -1.32 -0.64
N GLU A 205 43.31 -0.10 -0.15
CA GLU A 205 43.12 0.26 1.27
C GLU A 205 42.27 1.54 1.36
N CYS A 206 41.12 1.45 2.03
CA CYS A 206 40.21 2.56 2.25
C CYS A 206 40.29 3.03 3.71
N THR A 207 40.15 4.33 3.94
CA THR A 207 40.18 4.90 5.30
C THR A 207 38.76 5.13 5.77
N VAL A 208 38.25 4.25 6.63
CA VAL A 208 37.02 4.56 7.37
C VAL A 208 37.32 5.74 8.33
N ILE A 209 36.36 6.61 8.62
CA ILE A 209 36.49 7.65 9.65
C ILE A 209 35.24 7.61 10.51
N GLU A 210 35.44 7.44 11.82
CA GLU A 210 34.34 7.29 12.77
C GLU A 210 33.74 8.66 13.07
N ILE A 211 32.46 8.86 12.72
CA ILE A 211 31.74 10.10 12.96
C ILE A 211 30.62 9.87 14.00
N ALA A 212 30.44 10.87 14.86
CA ALA A 212 29.25 10.98 15.70
C ALA A 212 28.43 12.20 15.28
N VAL A 213 27.13 12.03 15.05
CA VAL A 213 26.20 13.10 14.72
C VAL A 213 25.30 13.40 15.92
N ASP A 214 25.01 14.67 16.13
CA ASP A 214 24.06 15.17 17.12
C ASP A 214 23.21 16.24 16.44
N SER A 215 22.07 16.59 17.03
CA SER A 215 21.26 17.71 16.57
C SER A 215 20.90 18.68 17.71
N ASP A 216 20.21 19.78 17.40
CA ASP A 216 19.43 20.53 18.39
C ASP A 216 17.93 20.21 18.28
N TRP A 217 17.14 20.62 19.28
CA TRP A 217 15.70 20.39 19.21
C TRP A 217 15.07 21.12 18.03
N GLU A 218 15.56 22.31 17.68
CA GLU A 218 15.05 23.05 16.55
C GLU A 218 15.27 22.33 15.20
N PHE A 219 16.32 21.51 15.02
CA PHE A 219 16.46 20.63 13.84
C PHE A 219 15.28 19.64 13.74
N THR A 220 14.99 18.93 14.82
CA THR A 220 13.87 17.97 14.89
C THR A 220 12.50 18.67 14.77
N ASP A 221 12.31 19.80 15.47
CA ASP A 221 11.04 20.56 15.55
C ASP A 221 10.72 21.36 14.27
N THR A 222 11.72 21.98 13.65
CA THR A 222 11.49 22.92 12.52
C THR A 222 11.43 22.21 11.18
N LEU A 223 12.30 21.22 10.95
CA LEU A 223 12.43 20.55 9.64
C LEU A 223 11.52 19.33 9.54
N PHE A 224 11.42 18.56 10.63
CA PHE A 224 10.62 17.34 10.70
C PHE A 224 9.32 17.52 11.49
N GLY A 225 9.08 18.72 12.05
CA GLY A 225 7.88 19.09 12.81
C GLY A 225 7.88 18.66 14.29
N GLY A 226 8.94 18.00 14.76
CA GLY A 226 9.06 17.39 16.09
C GLY A 226 9.28 15.88 16.10
N ASP A 227 9.44 15.25 14.93
CA ASP A 227 9.50 13.79 14.81
C ASP A 227 10.90 13.24 15.03
N ALA A 228 11.01 12.34 16.01
CA ALA A 228 12.30 11.76 16.39
C ALA A 228 12.89 10.91 15.28
N ASP A 229 12.05 10.05 14.69
CA ASP A 229 12.45 8.95 13.81
C ASP A 229 12.73 9.49 12.41
N ALA A 230 11.90 10.40 11.90
CA ALA A 230 12.16 11.07 10.61
C ALA A 230 13.41 11.98 10.67
N SER A 231 13.65 12.67 11.80
CA SER A 231 14.85 13.51 11.95
C SER A 231 16.14 12.68 12.12
N GLU A 232 16.02 11.47 12.67
CA GLU A 232 17.13 10.52 12.84
C GLU A 232 17.47 9.85 11.51
N ALA A 233 16.46 9.33 10.80
CA ALA A 233 16.55 8.82 9.45
C ALA A 233 17.24 9.79 8.47
N TYR A 234 16.87 11.07 8.53
CA TYR A 234 17.52 12.09 7.69
C TYR A 234 18.98 12.36 8.08
N ALA A 235 19.31 12.37 9.38
CA ALA A 235 20.68 12.57 9.85
C ALA A 235 21.62 11.42 9.41
N ILE A 236 21.12 10.18 9.43
CA ILE A 236 21.81 9.00 8.87
C ILE A 236 21.97 9.16 7.35
N THR A 237 20.88 9.45 6.64
CA THR A 237 20.84 9.63 5.17
C THR A 237 21.83 10.69 4.68
N LEU A 238 21.87 11.87 5.33
CA LEU A 238 22.81 12.94 5.02
C LEU A 238 24.27 12.51 5.25
N THR A 239 24.53 11.74 6.30
CA THR A 239 25.87 11.22 6.60
C THR A 239 26.33 10.21 5.55
N ALA A 240 25.44 9.32 5.10
CA ALA A 240 25.71 8.37 4.03
C ALA A 240 26.04 9.08 2.70
N ALA A 241 25.23 10.06 2.33
CA ALA A 241 25.44 10.80 1.08
C ALA A 241 26.74 11.65 1.11
N VAL A 242 27.09 12.25 2.25
CA VAL A 242 28.39 12.93 2.40
C VAL A 242 29.56 11.92 2.42
N SER A 243 29.37 10.69 2.90
CA SER A 243 30.38 9.64 2.81
C SER A 243 30.78 9.37 1.36
N GLU A 244 29.82 9.24 0.44
CA GLU A 244 30.13 8.90 -0.97
C GLU A 244 30.98 9.96 -1.68
N ILE A 245 30.75 11.25 -1.39
CA ILE A 245 31.63 12.35 -1.84
C ILE A 245 33.08 12.13 -1.36
N TYR A 246 33.25 11.69 -0.11
CA TYR A 246 34.58 11.41 0.47
C TYR A 246 35.19 10.09 -0.04
N VAL A 247 34.38 9.10 -0.40
CA VAL A 247 34.83 7.86 -1.04
C VAL A 247 35.39 8.16 -2.42
N GLU A 248 34.66 8.92 -3.25
CA GLU A 248 35.10 9.31 -4.61
C GLU A 248 36.38 10.15 -4.58
N ASP A 249 36.40 11.21 -3.76
CA ASP A 249 37.49 12.19 -3.78
C ASP A 249 38.75 11.80 -3.01
N MET A 250 38.57 11.03 -1.94
CA MET A 250 39.60 10.81 -0.91
C MET A 250 39.81 9.35 -0.56
N GLN A 251 38.98 8.42 -1.05
CA GLN A 251 38.92 7.02 -0.61
C GLN A 251 38.72 6.92 0.91
N VAL A 252 37.81 7.76 1.42
CA VAL A 252 37.42 7.83 2.82
C VAL A 252 35.93 7.52 2.96
N ARG A 253 35.57 6.50 3.74
CA ARG A 253 34.18 6.22 4.11
C ARG A 253 33.89 6.81 5.49
N LEU A 254 32.77 7.51 5.66
CA LEU A 254 32.32 7.94 6.98
C LEU A 254 31.46 6.80 7.58
N GLN A 255 31.79 6.34 8.78
CA GLN A 255 31.04 5.31 9.49
C GLN A 255 30.40 5.94 10.74
N LEU A 256 29.10 5.72 10.92
CA LEU A 256 28.33 6.38 11.95
C LEU A 256 28.33 5.54 13.24
N ASN A 257 29.18 5.91 14.19
CA ASN A 257 29.29 5.23 15.49
C ASN A 257 28.27 5.76 16.51
N TYR A 258 27.67 6.93 16.26
CA TYR A 258 26.67 7.51 17.16
C TYR A 258 25.82 8.55 16.42
N VAL A 259 24.49 8.50 16.58
CA VAL A 259 23.57 9.55 16.12
C VAL A 259 22.62 9.93 17.26
N ARG A 260 22.32 11.22 17.42
CA ARG A 260 21.32 11.67 18.40
C ARG A 260 20.40 12.77 17.88
N THR A 261 19.10 12.61 18.16
CA THR A 261 18.06 13.61 17.89
C THR A 261 17.41 14.12 19.19
N TRP A 262 16.89 15.35 19.18
CA TRP A 262 16.33 16.00 20.37
C TRP A 262 14.85 16.32 20.21
N THR A 263 13.98 15.58 20.89
CA THR A 263 12.50 15.73 20.83
C THR A 263 11.94 16.80 21.76
N SER A 264 12.81 17.56 22.43
CA SER A 264 12.40 18.73 23.22
C SER A 264 13.54 19.70 23.44
N ASN A 265 13.18 20.99 23.60
CA ASN A 265 14.03 22.13 23.99
C ASN A 265 14.60 21.97 25.42
N THR A 266 15.40 20.92 25.57
CA THR A 266 16.18 20.48 26.73
C THR A 266 17.61 20.13 26.30
N ASP A 267 17.90 20.28 24.99
CA ASP A 267 19.23 20.17 24.43
C ASP A 267 20.16 21.22 25.08
N PRO A 268 21.48 21.00 25.03
CA PRO A 268 22.44 21.86 25.69
C PRO A 268 22.85 23.10 24.88
N TYR A 269 22.23 23.37 23.72
CA TYR A 269 22.68 24.34 22.73
C TYR A 269 21.80 25.60 22.74
N THR A 270 22.23 26.64 23.46
CA THR A 270 21.34 27.79 23.75
C THR A 270 21.73 29.12 23.08
N VAL A 271 22.89 29.21 22.42
CA VAL A 271 23.37 30.44 21.78
C VAL A 271 23.73 30.22 20.30
N PRO A 272 22.92 30.70 19.34
CA PRO A 272 23.18 30.53 17.91
C PRO A 272 24.57 31.02 17.47
N ASN A 273 24.99 32.21 17.93
CA ASN A 273 26.28 32.81 17.52
C ASN A 273 27.54 32.16 18.13
N ASN A 274 27.41 31.06 18.89
CA ASN A 274 28.53 30.37 19.53
C ASN A 274 28.39 28.83 19.46
N ARG A 275 27.54 28.34 18.55
CA ARG A 275 27.04 26.96 18.52
C ARG A 275 28.15 25.89 18.57
N LEU A 276 29.16 26.03 17.72
CA LEU A 276 30.34 25.14 17.68
C LEU A 276 31.12 25.06 19.01
N ASP A 277 31.28 26.19 19.72
CA ASP A 277 31.99 26.24 21.01
C ASP A 277 31.14 25.64 22.15
N GLU A 278 29.81 25.79 22.10
CA GLU A 278 28.88 25.11 23.02
C GLU A 278 28.86 23.60 22.78
N PHE A 279 28.79 23.17 21.51
CA PHE A 279 28.82 21.76 21.09
C PHE A 279 30.04 21.02 21.64
N LYS A 280 31.24 21.49 21.31
CA LYS A 280 32.51 20.99 21.85
C LYS A 280 32.54 21.01 23.37
N ALA A 281 32.06 22.08 24.02
CA ALA A 281 32.12 22.20 25.48
C ALA A 281 31.19 21.19 26.17
N HIS A 282 30.01 20.92 25.59
CA HIS A 282 29.11 19.87 26.07
C HIS A 282 29.70 18.47 25.86
N TRP A 283 30.14 18.15 24.64
CA TRP A 283 30.64 16.81 24.30
C TRP A 283 31.92 16.44 25.06
N ASN A 284 32.89 17.34 25.16
CA ASN A 284 34.10 17.12 25.96
C ASN A 284 33.83 16.95 27.47
N ALA A 285 32.63 17.31 27.96
CA ALA A 285 32.26 17.21 29.37
C ALA A 285 31.35 16.00 29.67
N ASN A 286 30.55 15.55 28.71
CA ASN A 286 29.47 14.56 28.93
C ASN A 286 29.55 13.34 28.00
N MET A 287 30.05 13.49 26.78
CA MET A 287 30.01 12.46 25.72
C MET A 287 31.38 11.79 25.50
N THR A 288 32.19 11.64 26.56
CA THR A 288 33.56 11.10 26.47
C THR A 288 33.63 9.57 26.40
N SER A 289 32.48 8.90 26.26
CA SER A 289 32.35 7.45 26.12
C SER A 289 31.91 7.01 24.72
N VAL A 290 31.56 7.97 23.85
CA VAL A 290 31.28 7.72 22.43
C VAL A 290 32.61 7.69 21.70
N ASP A 291 32.92 6.60 21.00
CA ASP A 291 34.11 6.51 20.16
C ASP A 291 33.85 7.20 18.82
N ARG A 292 34.88 7.90 18.31
CA ARG A 292 34.83 8.76 17.11
C ARG A 292 36.14 9.51 16.87
N ASP A 293 36.37 9.83 15.59
CA ASP A 293 37.40 10.78 15.15
C ASP A 293 36.90 12.24 15.14
N ILE A 294 35.62 12.45 14.79
CA ILE A 294 34.95 13.76 14.66
C ILE A 294 33.53 13.67 15.25
N ALA A 295 33.00 14.77 15.80
CA ALA A 295 31.55 14.92 15.98
C ALA A 295 31.00 16.09 15.16
N HIS A 296 29.79 15.95 14.64
CA HIS A 296 29.09 16.95 13.83
C HIS A 296 27.74 17.29 14.44
N LEU A 297 27.36 18.57 14.42
CA LEU A 297 26.07 19.04 14.89
C LEU A 297 25.21 19.52 13.72
N LEU A 298 23.97 19.02 13.62
CA LEU A 298 22.95 19.50 12.69
C LEU A 298 22.02 20.48 13.41
N SER A 299 21.86 21.70 12.91
CA SER A 299 21.21 22.80 13.65
C SER A 299 20.40 23.73 12.73
N ALA A 300 19.07 23.59 12.71
CA ALA A 300 18.18 24.47 11.94
C ALA A 300 18.31 25.98 12.27
N PRO A 301 18.44 26.44 13.54
CA PRO A 301 18.48 27.86 13.89
C PRO A 301 19.87 28.49 13.75
N PHE A 302 20.86 27.72 13.27
CA PHE A 302 22.19 28.20 12.92
C PHE A 302 22.23 28.66 11.44
N SER A 303 23.26 29.42 11.03
CA SER A 303 23.33 29.94 9.66
C SER A 303 24.71 29.73 9.05
N GLY A 304 24.73 29.03 7.92
CA GLY A 304 25.95 28.48 7.33
C GLY A 304 26.49 27.32 8.17
N GLY A 305 27.78 27.03 8.00
CA GLY A 305 28.51 26.08 8.83
C GLY A 305 29.61 26.76 9.66
N LEU A 306 30.14 26.03 10.65
CA LEU A 306 31.40 26.35 11.32
C LEU A 306 32.14 25.08 11.77
N ALA A 307 33.44 25.04 11.48
CA ALA A 307 34.35 23.98 11.89
C ALA A 307 35.70 24.52 12.37
N TRP A 308 36.44 23.67 13.10
CA TRP A 308 37.86 23.91 13.31
C TRP A 308 38.70 23.36 12.15
N LEU A 309 39.76 24.09 11.80
CA LEU A 309 40.68 23.72 10.73
C LEU A 309 41.75 22.73 11.22
N SER A 310 41.92 21.61 10.50
CA SER A 310 42.97 20.60 10.73
C SER A 310 42.91 19.93 12.11
N VAL A 311 41.78 19.32 12.43
CA VAL A 311 41.46 18.73 13.75
C VAL A 311 40.91 17.30 13.68
N LEU A 312 40.91 16.66 12.51
CA LEU A 312 40.64 15.24 12.34
C LEU A 312 41.37 14.39 13.40
N CYS A 313 40.66 13.45 14.03
CA CYS A 313 41.17 12.56 15.09
C CYS A 313 41.74 13.30 16.33
N ASN A 314 41.33 14.56 16.57
CA ASN A 314 41.60 15.30 17.81
C ASN A 314 40.37 15.26 18.72
N PRO A 315 40.31 14.39 19.76
CA PRO A 315 39.10 14.19 20.57
C PRO A 315 38.66 15.43 21.36
N THR A 316 39.49 16.48 21.42
CA THR A 316 39.16 17.74 22.12
C THR A 316 38.73 18.88 21.19
N GLN A 317 38.94 18.75 19.87
CA GLN A 317 38.72 19.83 18.88
C GLN A 317 38.10 19.38 17.55
N GLY A 318 38.05 18.07 17.24
CA GLY A 318 37.37 17.49 16.08
C GLY A 318 35.86 17.62 16.21
N TYR A 319 35.37 18.80 15.83
CA TYR A 319 33.98 19.20 15.89
C TYR A 319 33.65 20.13 14.72
N ALA A 320 32.43 20.01 14.20
CA ALA A 320 31.83 20.86 13.18
C ALA A 320 30.33 21.08 13.49
N VAL A 321 29.73 22.10 12.88
CA VAL A 321 28.28 22.35 12.89
C VAL A 321 27.82 22.82 11.53
N SER A 322 26.69 22.29 11.07
CA SER A 322 25.97 22.73 9.87
C SER A 322 24.60 23.29 10.24
N GLY A 323 24.13 24.31 9.51
CA GLY A 323 22.85 24.94 9.77
C GLY A 323 22.30 25.74 8.60
N SER A 324 21.08 26.26 8.78
CA SER A 324 20.17 26.57 7.68
C SER A 324 19.94 25.36 6.78
N LEU A 325 19.84 24.17 7.40
CA LEU A 325 19.57 22.92 6.70
C LEU A 325 18.13 22.94 6.19
N ASP A 326 17.92 22.45 4.98
CA ASP A 326 16.62 22.38 4.31
C ASP A 326 15.94 21.00 4.50
N GLY A 327 16.66 19.98 4.99
CA GLY A 327 16.12 18.64 5.20
C GLY A 327 16.03 17.81 3.91
N ILE A 328 16.78 18.19 2.87
CA ILE A 328 16.68 17.64 1.52
C ILE A 328 17.97 17.80 0.72
N PHE A 329 18.25 16.86 -0.19
CA PHE A 329 19.31 16.95 -1.21
C PHE A 329 19.06 15.91 -2.32
N PRO A 330 19.64 16.05 -3.53
CA PRO A 330 19.36 15.15 -4.65
C PRO A 330 20.14 13.84 -4.53
N TYR A 331 19.38 12.73 -4.57
CA TYR A 331 19.79 11.33 -4.60
C TYR A 331 19.70 10.63 -5.98
N PRO A 332 20.68 9.86 -6.49
CA PRO A 332 22.11 9.93 -6.19
C PRO A 332 22.62 11.35 -6.36
N LEU A 333 23.76 11.58 -5.74
CA LEU A 333 24.45 12.86 -5.70
C LEU A 333 24.54 13.48 -7.10
N GLN A 334 23.79 14.57 -7.30
CA GLN A 334 23.83 15.34 -8.54
C GLN A 334 24.87 16.44 -8.43
N ASP A 335 25.91 16.39 -9.26
CA ASP A 335 26.85 17.50 -9.33
C ASP A 335 26.16 18.80 -9.80
N ASN A 336 26.60 19.96 -9.28
CA ASN A 336 26.07 21.29 -9.62
C ASN A 336 24.53 21.48 -9.47
N HIS A 337 23.86 20.76 -8.56
CA HIS A 337 22.42 20.88 -8.33
C HIS A 337 22.06 21.98 -7.29
N TRP A 338 20.87 22.57 -7.43
CA TRP A 338 20.46 23.71 -6.59
C TRP A 338 20.09 23.33 -5.15
N GLN A 339 19.66 22.08 -4.92
CA GLN A 339 19.37 21.53 -3.59
C GLN A 339 20.58 20.96 -2.86
N ASN A 340 21.80 21.12 -3.38
CA ASN A 340 23.01 20.56 -2.77
C ASN A 340 23.44 21.24 -1.46
N TRP A 341 22.62 22.12 -0.87
CA TRP A 341 23.04 22.93 0.27
C TRP A 341 23.42 22.07 1.48
N ASP A 342 22.55 21.15 1.93
CA ASP A 342 22.79 20.30 3.11
C ASP A 342 24.04 19.44 2.96
N LEU A 343 24.22 18.83 1.77
CA LEU A 343 25.44 18.08 1.39
C LEU A 343 26.68 18.96 1.44
N VAL A 344 26.65 20.11 0.76
CA VAL A 344 27.81 21.00 0.63
C VAL A 344 28.16 21.60 1.97
N VAL A 345 27.21 22.05 2.79
CA VAL A 345 27.53 22.63 4.11
C VAL A 345 28.08 21.57 5.05
N MET A 346 27.60 20.32 5.04
CA MET A 346 28.19 19.27 5.87
C MET A 346 29.58 18.87 5.36
N ALA A 347 29.74 18.62 4.06
CA ALA A 347 31.02 18.27 3.45
C ALA A 347 32.08 19.40 3.56
N HIS A 348 31.67 20.68 3.51
CA HIS A 348 32.55 21.84 3.66
C HIS A 348 33.15 21.92 5.07
N GLU A 349 32.30 21.78 6.09
CA GLU A 349 32.74 21.88 7.48
C GLU A 349 33.53 20.64 7.93
N LEU A 350 33.17 19.45 7.45
CA LEU A 350 34.05 18.28 7.55
C LEU A 350 35.36 18.52 6.78
N GLY A 351 35.33 19.17 5.62
CA GLY A 351 36.52 19.52 4.84
C GLY A 351 37.50 20.38 5.63
N HIS A 352 37.02 21.34 6.41
CA HIS A 352 37.83 22.08 7.38
C HIS A 352 38.42 21.19 8.47
N ASN A 353 37.64 20.28 9.08
CA ASN A 353 38.17 19.32 10.06
C ASN A 353 39.33 18.48 9.45
N PHE A 354 39.17 18.06 8.19
CA PHE A 354 40.17 17.36 7.38
C PHE A 354 41.31 18.27 6.87
N GLY A 355 41.26 19.58 7.13
CA GLY A 355 42.36 20.52 6.95
C GLY A 355 42.32 21.38 5.69
N CYS A 356 41.18 21.48 5.00
CA CYS A 356 41.02 22.32 3.82
C CYS A 356 40.86 23.80 4.16
N GLU A 357 41.62 24.66 3.47
CA GLU A 357 41.33 26.10 3.38
C GLU A 357 40.32 26.36 2.24
N HIS A 358 39.62 27.50 2.25
CA HIS A 358 38.70 27.81 1.15
C HIS A 358 39.43 27.97 -0.18
N THR A 359 38.76 27.63 -1.27
CA THR A 359 39.32 27.77 -2.62
C THR A 359 39.66 29.20 -3.01
N HIS A 360 38.94 30.20 -2.51
CA HIS A 360 39.28 31.62 -2.71
C HIS A 360 40.52 32.07 -1.93
N ASP A 361 40.78 31.52 -0.74
CA ASP A 361 42.00 31.81 0.03
C ASP A 361 43.25 31.19 -0.63
N LEU A 362 43.07 30.08 -1.34
CA LEU A 362 44.07 29.45 -2.22
C LEU A 362 44.23 30.16 -3.58
N GLY A 363 43.30 31.06 -3.94
CA GLY A 363 43.30 31.79 -5.22
C GLY A 363 42.88 30.93 -6.42
N ILE A 364 42.03 29.94 -6.19
CA ILE A 364 41.41 29.08 -7.21
C ILE A 364 40.18 29.77 -7.81
N ASP A 365 39.34 30.38 -6.96
CA ASP A 365 38.19 31.22 -7.35
C ASP A 365 38.25 32.61 -6.70
N GLY A 366 37.38 33.53 -7.14
CA GLY A 366 37.28 34.90 -6.61
C GLY A 366 36.17 35.13 -5.58
N CYS A 367 35.33 34.13 -5.33
CA CYS A 367 33.98 34.30 -4.78
C CYS A 367 33.94 34.78 -3.32
N GLY A 368 35.05 34.66 -2.58
CA GLY A 368 35.18 35.18 -1.21
C GLY A 368 35.27 36.72 -1.08
N PHE A 369 35.28 37.48 -2.18
CA PHE A 369 35.48 38.94 -2.16
C PHE A 369 34.45 39.76 -2.96
N ASP A 370 33.21 39.28 -3.07
CA ASP A 370 32.16 39.79 -3.99
C ASP A 370 32.58 39.70 -5.49
N ASP A 371 33.56 38.85 -5.83
CA ASP A 371 34.09 38.72 -7.20
C ASP A 371 33.63 37.41 -7.87
N CYS A 372 32.54 37.52 -8.62
CA CYS A 372 31.88 36.39 -9.28
C CYS A 372 32.38 36.11 -10.70
N THR A 373 33.54 36.64 -11.13
CA THR A 373 34.07 36.38 -12.49
C THR A 373 34.35 34.92 -12.76
N ASP A 374 34.75 34.19 -11.73
CA ASP A 374 35.20 32.80 -11.81
C ASP A 374 34.28 31.86 -11.01
N ALA A 375 33.00 32.24 -10.86
CA ALA A 375 32.00 31.47 -10.10
C ALA A 375 31.78 30.04 -10.62
N HIS A 376 32.04 29.82 -11.91
CA HIS A 376 32.02 28.51 -12.58
C HIS A 376 33.16 27.55 -12.17
N LEU A 377 34.07 27.97 -11.29
CA LEU A 377 35.14 27.13 -10.71
C LEU A 377 34.84 26.70 -9.27
N GLY A 378 33.61 26.93 -8.79
CA GLY A 378 33.21 26.55 -7.44
C GLY A 378 33.24 25.04 -7.22
N THR A 379 33.79 24.66 -6.08
CA THR A 379 33.90 23.29 -5.54
C THR A 379 33.47 23.35 -4.08
N ILE A 380 33.33 22.21 -3.37
CA ILE A 380 32.76 22.16 -2.00
C ILE A 380 33.32 23.25 -1.07
N MET A 381 34.64 23.50 -1.08
CA MET A 381 35.31 24.52 -0.24
C MET A 381 35.16 25.98 -0.72
N SER A 382 34.16 26.28 -1.57
CA SER A 382 33.99 27.58 -2.22
C SER A 382 32.76 28.37 -1.74
N TYR A 383 32.84 29.69 -1.88
CA TYR A 383 31.73 30.63 -1.65
C TYR A 383 31.02 31.04 -2.95
N CYS A 384 31.26 30.37 -4.08
CA CYS A 384 30.59 30.70 -5.34
C CYS A 384 29.07 30.46 -5.33
N HIS A 385 28.54 29.78 -4.31
CA HIS A 385 27.09 29.73 -4.04
C HIS A 385 26.49 31.10 -3.67
N LEU A 386 27.31 32.08 -3.24
CA LEU A 386 26.87 33.46 -2.99
C LEU A 386 26.78 34.31 -4.27
N CYS A 387 27.22 33.78 -5.41
CA CYS A 387 27.17 34.42 -6.72
C CYS A 387 25.87 34.07 -7.48
N PRO A 388 25.50 34.85 -8.52
CA PRO A 388 24.40 34.48 -9.42
C PRO A 388 24.61 33.06 -9.97
N GLY A 389 23.57 32.22 -9.88
CA GLY A 389 23.64 30.76 -10.06
C GLY A 389 23.41 29.99 -8.77
N GLY A 390 23.73 30.57 -7.60
CA GLY A 390 23.49 29.90 -6.32
C GLY A 390 24.26 28.58 -6.21
N MET A 391 23.65 27.57 -5.61
CA MET A 391 24.26 26.24 -5.43
C MET A 391 24.70 25.56 -6.72
N THR A 392 24.14 25.90 -7.88
CA THR A 392 24.60 25.31 -9.16
C THR A 392 26.02 25.74 -9.53
N ASN A 393 26.58 26.77 -8.89
CA ASN A 393 27.97 27.18 -9.04
C ASN A 393 28.96 26.26 -8.30
N ILE A 394 28.50 25.34 -7.45
CA ILE A 394 29.34 24.46 -6.64
C ILE A 394 29.32 23.04 -7.19
N SER A 395 30.50 22.54 -7.57
CA SER A 395 30.66 21.11 -7.80
C SER A 395 30.77 20.34 -6.47
N LEU A 396 30.12 19.18 -6.37
CA LEU A 396 30.19 18.17 -5.30
C LEU A 396 31.54 17.42 -5.29
N SER A 397 32.63 18.13 -5.59
CA SER A 397 33.99 17.65 -5.45
C SER A 397 34.82 18.65 -4.65
N PHE A 398 35.84 18.16 -3.94
CA PHE A 398 36.93 18.94 -3.41
C PHE A 398 37.95 19.20 -4.51
N HIS A 399 38.33 20.48 -4.70
CA HIS A 399 39.38 20.82 -5.66
C HIS A 399 40.70 20.06 -5.34
N PRO A 400 41.53 19.64 -6.31
CA PRO A 400 42.73 18.84 -6.05
C PRO A 400 43.74 19.43 -5.06
N GLN A 401 43.76 20.75 -4.86
CA GLN A 401 44.55 21.38 -3.78
C GLN A 401 43.96 21.12 -2.37
N ASN A 402 42.64 21.06 -2.24
CA ASN A 402 41.96 20.66 -1.00
C ASN A 402 42.20 19.18 -0.72
N ARG A 403 42.03 18.28 -1.72
CA ARG A 403 42.43 16.86 -1.61
C ARG A 403 43.89 16.70 -1.19
N THR A 404 44.78 17.57 -1.70
CA THR A 404 46.20 17.62 -1.27
C THR A 404 46.35 18.07 0.19
N GLN A 405 45.59 19.06 0.67
CA GLN A 405 45.61 19.46 2.08
C GLN A 405 45.14 18.33 3.01
N MET A 406 44.04 17.65 2.67
CA MET A 406 43.54 16.49 3.42
C MET A 406 44.57 15.36 3.49
N ASN A 407 45.13 14.96 2.34
CA ASN A 407 46.18 13.94 2.27
C ASN A 407 47.41 14.30 3.13
N ASN A 408 47.79 15.58 3.21
CA ASN A 408 48.88 16.01 4.10
C ASN A 408 48.50 15.90 5.59
N LEU A 409 47.25 16.16 5.96
CA LEU A 409 46.78 15.98 7.33
C LEU A 409 46.76 14.49 7.71
N PHE A 410 46.17 13.64 6.87
CA PHE A 410 46.17 12.18 7.03
C PHE A 410 47.58 11.62 7.24
N ASN A 411 48.52 11.94 6.35
CA ASN A 411 49.92 11.50 6.46
C ASN A 411 50.67 12.05 7.70
N SER A 412 50.06 12.95 8.47
CA SER A 412 50.63 13.56 9.68
C SER A 412 49.88 13.20 10.98
N THR A 413 48.72 12.55 10.87
CA THR A 413 47.80 12.22 11.96
C THR A 413 47.66 10.71 12.07
N SER A 414 47.52 10.16 13.27
CA SER A 414 47.32 8.73 13.49
C SER A 414 45.88 8.45 13.86
N CYS A 415 45.03 8.34 12.85
CA CYS A 415 43.72 7.71 12.95
C CYS A 415 43.94 6.20 12.76
N ASP A 416 43.38 5.35 13.62
CA ASP A 416 43.59 3.89 13.57
C ASP A 416 42.55 3.28 12.62
N VAL A 417 42.88 3.11 11.33
CA VAL A 417 41.90 2.58 10.36
C VAL A 417 42.49 1.76 9.23
N LEU A 418 41.87 0.60 9.01
CA LEU A 418 42.00 -0.27 7.84
C LEU A 418 40.61 -0.86 7.58
N GLY A 419 39.97 -0.44 6.49
CA GLY A 419 38.70 -0.99 6.02
C GLY A 419 38.73 -1.26 4.52
N ASP A 420 37.82 -2.13 4.06
CA ASP A 420 37.64 -2.42 2.64
C ASP A 420 36.61 -1.44 2.02
N CYS A 421 36.93 -0.87 0.86
CA CYS A 421 35.97 -0.11 0.04
C CYS A 421 35.97 -0.60 -1.41
N THR A 422 36.13 -1.90 -1.63
CA THR A 422 35.35 -2.49 -2.71
C THR A 422 33.87 -2.42 -2.30
N GLU A 423 33.06 -1.71 -3.10
CA GLU A 423 31.68 -2.19 -3.30
C GLU A 423 31.76 -3.66 -3.72
N VAL A 424 30.81 -4.47 -3.27
CA VAL A 424 30.65 -5.80 -3.87
C VAL A 424 30.33 -5.58 -5.36
N PRO A 425 31.09 -6.16 -6.31
CA PRO A 425 30.89 -5.88 -7.73
C PRO A 425 29.44 -6.17 -8.15
N VAL A 426 28.79 -5.18 -8.76
CA VAL A 426 27.42 -5.33 -9.29
C VAL A 426 27.41 -5.78 -10.75
N GLY A 427 26.36 -6.49 -11.15
CA GLY A 427 26.25 -7.19 -12.43
C GLY A 427 24.85 -7.79 -12.61
N ALA A 428 24.53 -8.22 -13.82
CA ALA A 428 23.24 -8.82 -14.10
C ALA A 428 23.12 -10.19 -13.43
N CYS A 429 21.98 -10.42 -12.81
CA CYS A 429 21.57 -11.62 -12.12
C CYS A 429 20.21 -12.04 -12.67
N CYS A 430 20.10 -13.27 -13.18
CA CYS A 430 18.81 -13.83 -13.59
C CYS A 430 18.19 -14.57 -12.40
N ILE A 431 17.23 -13.95 -11.73
CA ILE A 431 16.37 -14.62 -10.74
C ILE A 431 15.13 -15.09 -11.50
N GLN A 432 15.01 -16.40 -11.72
CA GLN A 432 14.01 -16.99 -12.62
C GLN A 432 14.09 -16.35 -14.03
N THR A 433 13.04 -15.67 -14.49
CA THR A 433 12.98 -14.95 -15.77
C THR A 433 13.23 -13.44 -15.62
N VAL A 434 13.55 -12.94 -14.43
CA VAL A 434 13.73 -11.52 -14.15
C VAL A 434 15.22 -11.19 -14.07
N CYS A 435 15.68 -10.31 -14.95
CA CYS A 435 17.01 -9.73 -14.87
C CYS A 435 17.03 -8.56 -13.87
N VAL A 436 17.87 -8.67 -12.84
CA VAL A 436 18.18 -7.57 -11.89
C VAL A 436 19.69 -7.29 -11.87
N VAL A 437 20.11 -6.08 -11.51
CA VAL A 437 21.54 -5.71 -11.42
C VAL A 437 21.93 -5.54 -9.95
N VAL A 438 22.17 -6.66 -9.28
CA VAL A 438 22.52 -6.77 -7.85
C VAL A 438 24.03 -7.01 -7.67
N ALA A 439 24.49 -7.33 -6.46
CA ALA A 439 25.84 -7.85 -6.18
C ALA A 439 25.90 -9.40 -6.24
N GLU A 440 27.10 -9.99 -6.42
CA GLU A 440 27.27 -11.47 -6.57
C GLU A 440 26.69 -12.24 -5.38
N ASP A 441 26.96 -11.81 -4.15
CA ASP A 441 26.42 -12.42 -2.92
C ASP A 441 24.89 -12.31 -2.80
N THR A 442 24.34 -11.19 -3.26
CA THR A 442 22.90 -10.90 -3.27
C THR A 442 22.19 -11.71 -4.36
N CYS A 443 22.88 -11.95 -5.48
CA CYS A 443 22.41 -12.84 -6.54
C CYS A 443 22.35 -14.30 -6.05
N ASP A 444 23.44 -14.78 -5.45
CA ASP A 444 23.54 -16.14 -4.92
C ASP A 444 22.52 -16.38 -3.79
N ASN A 445 22.39 -15.45 -2.83
CA ASN A 445 21.39 -15.54 -1.76
C ASN A 445 19.94 -15.43 -2.26
N GLY A 446 19.70 -14.74 -3.37
CA GLY A 446 18.40 -14.64 -4.04
C GLY A 446 18.05 -15.82 -4.95
N GLY A 447 18.90 -16.86 -5.03
CA GLY A 447 18.71 -18.01 -5.91
C GLY A 447 18.86 -17.68 -7.40
N GLY A 448 19.52 -16.57 -7.73
CA GLY A 448 19.73 -16.12 -9.11
C GLY A 448 21.04 -16.61 -9.72
N THR A 449 21.12 -16.57 -11.05
CA THR A 449 22.36 -16.88 -11.79
C THR A 449 23.13 -15.61 -12.12
N TRP A 450 24.32 -15.47 -11.56
CA TRP A 450 25.23 -14.35 -11.80
C TRP A 450 25.86 -14.36 -13.20
N LEU A 451 25.74 -13.24 -13.94
CA LEU A 451 26.31 -13.08 -15.28
C LEU A 451 27.66 -12.34 -15.30
N GLY A 452 28.12 -11.86 -14.14
CA GLY A 452 29.45 -11.27 -13.93
C GLY A 452 29.49 -9.74 -13.88
N ASP A 453 30.53 -9.20 -13.24
CA ASP A 453 30.73 -7.78 -12.96
C ASP A 453 30.50 -6.87 -14.17
N GLY A 454 29.66 -5.85 -14.01
CA GLY A 454 29.40 -4.83 -15.03
C GLY A 454 28.56 -5.31 -16.23
N THR A 455 27.92 -6.47 -16.15
CA THR A 455 26.82 -6.85 -17.04
C THR A 455 25.52 -6.16 -16.64
N ASN A 456 24.56 -6.02 -17.57
CA ASN A 456 23.30 -5.32 -17.32
C ASN A 456 22.11 -5.96 -18.06
N CYS A 457 20.90 -5.48 -17.75
CA CYS A 457 19.64 -6.03 -18.23
C CYS A 457 19.10 -5.36 -19.51
N ALA A 458 19.90 -4.53 -20.19
CA ALA A 458 19.41 -3.63 -21.24
C ALA A 458 18.92 -4.32 -22.53
N ASP A 459 19.38 -5.54 -22.81
CA ASP A 459 18.93 -6.40 -23.93
C ASP A 459 18.10 -7.61 -23.44
N ASP A 460 17.69 -7.62 -22.16
CA ASP A 460 17.14 -8.76 -21.40
C ASP A 460 17.92 -10.08 -21.61
N PRO A 461 19.06 -10.27 -20.91
CA PRO A 461 19.88 -11.46 -21.06
C PRO A 461 19.22 -12.73 -20.51
N CYS A 462 18.11 -12.61 -19.77
CA CYS A 462 17.36 -13.73 -19.23
C CYS A 462 16.32 -14.20 -20.27
N GLU A 463 16.78 -14.67 -21.44
CA GLU A 463 15.93 -15.39 -22.39
C GLU A 463 15.15 -16.50 -21.65
N PRO A 464 13.90 -16.82 -22.05
CA PRO A 464 13.09 -17.83 -21.36
C PRO A 464 13.81 -19.17 -21.36
N ILE A 465 14.39 -19.49 -20.21
CA ILE A 465 15.05 -20.76 -19.96
C ILE A 465 13.92 -21.78 -19.88
N GLU A 466 13.83 -22.70 -20.84
CA GLU A 466 13.09 -23.96 -20.69
C GLU A 466 13.46 -24.50 -19.30
N PRO A 467 12.49 -24.71 -18.38
CA PRO A 467 12.82 -24.79 -16.97
C PRO A 467 13.84 -25.90 -16.73
N VAL A 468 14.83 -25.55 -15.91
CA VAL A 468 15.98 -26.40 -15.62
C VAL A 468 15.87 -26.96 -14.21
N GLY A 469 16.44 -28.14 -14.05
CA GLY A 469 16.34 -28.92 -12.84
C GLY A 469 17.52 -29.89 -12.73
N GLY A 470 17.74 -30.42 -11.53
CA GLY A 470 18.74 -31.43 -11.26
C GLY A 470 18.49 -32.67 -12.13
N CYS A 471 19.48 -33.03 -12.94
CA CYS A 471 19.46 -34.27 -13.71
C CYS A 471 20.53 -35.22 -13.18
N CYS A 472 20.12 -36.40 -12.72
CA CYS A 472 21.02 -37.45 -12.25
C CYS A 472 21.38 -38.46 -13.36
N ASP A 473 22.67 -38.49 -13.74
CA ASP A 473 23.33 -39.57 -14.50
C ASP A 473 24.19 -40.42 -13.55
N ASP A 474 23.68 -41.60 -13.17
CA ASP A 474 24.23 -42.60 -12.23
C ASP A 474 24.57 -42.07 -10.82
N ILE A 475 25.53 -41.14 -10.72
CA ILE A 475 26.06 -40.51 -9.49
C ILE A 475 26.47 -39.03 -9.71
N ASN A 476 26.16 -38.43 -10.86
CA ASN A 476 26.53 -37.04 -11.17
C ASN A 476 25.25 -36.23 -11.39
N CYS A 477 25.14 -35.12 -10.68
CA CYS A 477 24.09 -34.13 -10.91
C CYS A 477 24.55 -33.09 -11.94
N SER A 478 23.64 -32.68 -12.83
CA SER A 478 23.79 -31.47 -13.64
C SER A 478 22.46 -30.75 -13.80
N VAL A 479 22.42 -29.45 -13.54
CA VAL A 479 21.25 -28.60 -13.80
C VAL A 479 21.14 -28.35 -15.30
N ILE A 480 20.15 -28.96 -15.95
CA ILE A 480 19.86 -28.89 -17.39
C ILE A 480 18.35 -28.97 -17.63
N THR A 481 17.87 -28.83 -18.86
CA THR A 481 16.42 -28.93 -19.19
C THR A 481 15.92 -30.37 -19.07
N GLU A 482 14.62 -30.59 -18.86
CA GLU A 482 14.00 -31.93 -18.86
C GLU A 482 14.27 -32.69 -20.18
N ASN A 483 14.24 -31.96 -21.31
CA ASN A 483 14.56 -32.49 -22.63
C ASN A 483 16.02 -32.96 -22.73
N ASP A 484 16.99 -32.14 -22.28
CA ASP A 484 18.41 -32.49 -22.31
C ASP A 484 18.73 -33.62 -21.32
N CYS A 485 18.07 -33.66 -20.16
CA CYS A 485 18.18 -34.74 -19.19
C CYS A 485 17.71 -36.08 -19.76
N ARG A 486 16.56 -36.08 -20.44
CA ARG A 486 16.01 -37.26 -21.10
C ARG A 486 16.85 -37.71 -22.30
N ASP A 487 17.44 -36.77 -23.06
CA ASP A 487 18.38 -37.08 -24.14
C ASP A 487 19.76 -37.57 -23.62
N ALA A 488 20.06 -37.35 -22.34
CA ALA A 488 21.24 -37.88 -21.65
C ALA A 488 21.03 -39.26 -20.96
N ASP A 489 19.84 -39.89 -21.10
CA ASP A 489 19.40 -41.08 -20.33
C ASP A 489 19.38 -40.87 -18.79
N GLY A 490 19.32 -39.62 -18.31
CA GLY A 490 19.29 -39.25 -16.89
C GLY A 490 17.88 -39.20 -16.26
N THR A 491 17.81 -39.08 -14.94
CA THR A 491 16.55 -38.85 -14.20
C THR A 491 16.44 -37.40 -13.80
N TYR A 492 15.39 -36.72 -14.26
CA TYR A 492 15.09 -35.32 -13.94
C TYR A 492 14.36 -35.23 -12.60
N LEU A 493 14.82 -34.32 -11.72
CA LEU A 493 14.32 -34.19 -10.35
C LEU A 493 13.16 -33.19 -10.22
N GLY A 494 12.89 -32.38 -11.25
CA GLY A 494 11.83 -31.37 -11.28
C GLY A 494 12.37 -29.95 -11.51
N ASP A 495 11.51 -29.06 -11.97
CA ASP A 495 11.89 -27.68 -12.30
C ASP A 495 12.30 -26.90 -11.04
N GLY A 496 13.40 -26.14 -11.12
CA GLY A 496 13.95 -25.40 -9.98
C GLY A 496 14.73 -26.24 -8.98
N THR A 497 14.86 -27.55 -9.17
CA THR A 497 15.78 -28.37 -8.36
C THR A 497 17.23 -28.15 -8.78
N ASP A 498 18.15 -28.10 -7.83
CA ASP A 498 19.57 -27.84 -8.11
C ASP A 498 20.46 -29.11 -7.97
N CYS A 499 21.76 -28.90 -7.76
CA CYS A 499 22.76 -29.94 -7.53
C CYS A 499 23.55 -29.74 -6.24
N GLU A 500 23.11 -28.85 -5.34
CA GLU A 500 23.68 -28.67 -4.01
C GLU A 500 23.36 -29.88 -3.12
N GLY A 501 24.22 -30.18 -2.14
CA GLY A 501 24.06 -31.34 -1.26
C GLY A 501 24.45 -32.71 -1.86
N ASP A 502 24.78 -32.79 -3.16
CA ASP A 502 24.96 -34.06 -3.90
C ASP A 502 23.66 -34.91 -3.93
N PRO A 503 22.59 -34.43 -4.60
CA PRO A 503 21.28 -35.10 -4.59
C PRO A 503 21.25 -36.37 -5.46
N CYS A 504 22.34 -36.66 -6.17
CA CYS A 504 22.59 -37.93 -6.84
C CYS A 504 23.51 -38.86 -6.00
N GLY A 505 23.90 -38.43 -4.81
CA GLY A 505 24.43 -39.22 -3.70
C GLY A 505 23.30 -39.80 -2.83
N GLU A 506 23.66 -40.50 -1.74
CA GLU A 506 22.65 -41.18 -0.90
C GLU A 506 21.67 -40.17 -0.27
N PRO A 507 20.37 -40.49 -0.20
CA PRO A 507 19.32 -39.54 0.16
C PRO A 507 19.55 -38.91 1.53
N GLU A 508 19.27 -37.60 1.62
CA GLU A 508 19.25 -36.86 2.89
C GLU A 508 18.42 -37.61 3.95
N PRO A 509 18.93 -37.75 5.20
CA PRO A 509 18.30 -38.56 6.22
C PRO A 509 16.95 -37.94 6.62
N ALA A 510 15.86 -38.66 6.34
CA ALA A 510 14.52 -38.17 6.55
C ALA A 510 14.29 -37.61 7.97
N GLN A 511 13.66 -36.43 8.02
CA GLN A 511 13.28 -35.74 9.25
C GLN A 511 12.48 -36.65 10.19
N ARG A 512 12.72 -36.52 11.50
CA ARG A 512 12.23 -37.45 12.53
C ARG A 512 11.03 -36.84 13.27
N LEU A 513 9.82 -37.09 12.79
CA LEU A 513 8.58 -36.52 13.36
C LEU A 513 7.93 -37.46 14.39
N VAL A 514 7.94 -37.06 15.67
CA VAL A 514 7.21 -37.75 16.74
C VAL A 514 5.72 -37.57 16.51
N ILE A 515 4.94 -38.65 16.60
CA ILE A 515 3.47 -38.51 16.59
C ILE A 515 2.88 -38.66 17.99
N CYS A 516 2.06 -37.69 18.39
CA CYS A 516 1.27 -37.70 19.61
C CYS A 516 -0.21 -37.95 19.29
N GLU A 517 -0.67 -39.17 19.53
CA GLU A 517 -2.07 -39.56 19.34
C GLU A 517 -2.88 -39.25 20.61
N GLU A 518 -3.68 -38.18 20.62
CA GLU A 518 -4.61 -37.87 21.71
C GLU A 518 -5.94 -38.61 21.53
N PHE A 519 -6.35 -39.34 22.56
CA PHE A 519 -7.66 -39.97 22.67
C PHE A 519 -8.59 -39.09 23.52
N THR A 520 -9.60 -38.51 22.86
CA THR A 520 -10.46 -37.45 23.40
C THR A 520 -11.95 -37.72 23.12
N ALA A 521 -12.82 -36.85 23.64
CA ALA A 521 -14.25 -36.81 23.30
C ALA A 521 -14.85 -35.44 23.67
N THR A 522 -15.81 -34.94 22.90
CA THR A 522 -16.47 -33.62 23.14
C THR A 522 -17.13 -33.49 24.53
N TRP A 523 -17.57 -34.60 25.14
CA TRP A 523 -18.16 -34.60 26.48
C TRP A 523 -17.14 -34.64 27.63
N CYS A 524 -15.84 -34.66 27.32
CA CYS A 524 -14.74 -34.80 28.27
C CYS A 524 -14.31 -33.46 28.87
N THR A 525 -14.72 -33.18 30.11
CA THR A 525 -14.41 -31.91 30.81
C THR A 525 -12.91 -31.62 31.03
N TYR A 526 -12.04 -32.61 30.86
CA TYR A 526 -10.58 -32.45 31.07
C TYR A 526 -9.77 -32.49 29.78
N CYS A 527 -10.40 -32.79 28.64
CA CYS A 527 -9.69 -32.96 27.38
C CYS A 527 -9.22 -31.63 26.74
N PRO A 528 -9.98 -30.52 26.79
CA PRO A 528 -9.51 -29.25 26.23
C PRO A 528 -8.17 -28.78 26.80
N LEU A 529 -7.91 -29.03 28.10
CA LEU A 529 -6.63 -28.68 28.75
C LEU A 529 -5.42 -29.51 28.25
N VAL A 530 -5.65 -30.62 27.54
CA VAL A 530 -4.59 -31.45 26.94
C VAL A 530 -4.49 -31.19 25.45
N ALA A 531 -5.63 -31.01 24.76
CA ALA A 531 -5.68 -30.56 23.38
C ALA A 531 -4.96 -29.20 23.22
N GLU A 532 -5.32 -28.17 24.00
CA GLU A 532 -4.67 -26.84 23.97
C GLU A 532 -3.17 -26.92 24.26
N ALA A 533 -2.76 -27.78 25.20
CA ALA A 533 -1.35 -27.97 25.54
C ALA A 533 -0.57 -28.68 24.42
N LEU A 534 -1.22 -29.56 23.67
CA LEU A 534 -0.63 -30.30 22.56
C LEU A 534 -0.61 -29.46 21.27
N TYR A 535 -1.61 -28.61 21.05
CA TYR A 535 -1.66 -27.60 20.00
C TYR A 535 -0.51 -26.60 20.14
N ASN A 536 -0.37 -25.98 21.32
CA ASN A 536 0.72 -25.05 21.60
C ASN A 536 2.10 -25.72 21.41
N LEU A 537 2.25 -26.99 21.82
CA LEU A 537 3.50 -27.73 21.62
C LEU A 537 3.80 -28.04 20.14
N GLN A 538 2.77 -28.20 19.29
CA GLN A 538 2.97 -28.35 17.85
C GLN A 538 3.40 -27.02 17.22
N LEU A 539 2.83 -25.88 17.65
CA LEU A 539 3.27 -24.55 17.20
C LEU A 539 4.70 -24.22 17.64
N ASP A 540 5.09 -24.60 18.85
CA ASP A 540 6.45 -24.40 19.37
C ASP A 540 7.49 -25.36 18.75
N ARG A 541 7.05 -26.46 18.11
CA ARG A 541 7.92 -27.55 17.59
C ARG A 541 7.40 -28.18 16.28
N PRO A 542 7.14 -27.39 15.21
CA PRO A 542 6.53 -27.90 13.97
C PRO A 542 7.40 -28.96 13.28
N ASP A 543 8.73 -28.82 13.36
CA ASP A 543 9.72 -29.72 12.77
C ASP A 543 9.95 -31.04 13.52
N ASP A 544 9.42 -31.19 14.73
CA ASP A 544 9.65 -32.36 15.61
C ASP A 544 8.37 -33.18 15.86
N LEU A 545 7.19 -32.59 15.71
CA LEU A 545 5.93 -33.10 16.29
C LEU A 545 4.74 -33.03 15.33
N ILE A 546 4.04 -34.16 15.17
CA ILE A 546 2.68 -34.23 14.65
C ILE A 546 1.73 -34.57 15.80
N ALA A 547 0.71 -33.76 16.03
CA ALA A 547 -0.37 -34.08 16.95
C ALA A 547 -1.61 -34.59 16.19
N LEU A 548 -2.31 -35.59 16.74
CA LEU A 548 -3.44 -36.27 16.09
C LEU A 548 -4.60 -36.48 17.07
N MET A 549 -5.78 -35.93 16.78
CA MET A 549 -6.96 -36.06 17.65
C MET A 549 -7.87 -37.22 17.23
N VAL A 550 -8.01 -38.20 18.13
CA VAL A 550 -8.77 -39.44 17.94
C VAL A 550 -9.97 -39.50 18.89
N HIS A 551 -11.13 -39.13 18.37
CA HIS A 551 -12.38 -39.08 19.13
C HIS A 551 -12.99 -40.46 19.40
N GLY A 552 -13.61 -40.64 20.58
CA GLY A 552 -14.23 -41.90 20.99
C GLY A 552 -15.52 -41.77 21.81
N GLY A 553 -16.66 -42.10 21.20
CA GLY A 553 -17.98 -42.13 21.84
C GLY A 553 -18.79 -40.84 21.67
N ASP A 554 -18.59 -40.10 20.59
CA ASP A 554 -19.26 -38.85 20.22
C ASP A 554 -19.51 -38.73 18.70
N ALA A 555 -19.75 -37.52 18.19
CA ALA A 555 -20.05 -37.26 16.78
C ALA A 555 -18.85 -37.46 15.82
N TYR A 556 -17.63 -37.32 16.30
CA TYR A 556 -16.38 -37.37 15.52
C TYR A 556 -15.74 -38.77 15.53
N THR A 557 -16.39 -39.74 16.17
CA THR A 557 -15.86 -41.10 16.34
C THR A 557 -15.85 -41.87 15.03
N THR A 558 -14.65 -42.24 14.56
CA THR A 558 -14.48 -43.03 13.33
C THR A 558 -14.25 -44.51 13.62
N ALA A 559 -14.53 -45.37 12.63
CA ALA A 559 -14.30 -46.82 12.73
C ALA A 559 -12.80 -47.18 12.88
N TRP A 560 -11.90 -46.33 12.35
CA TRP A 560 -10.47 -46.44 12.60
C TRP A 560 -10.13 -46.01 14.03
N GLY A 561 -10.68 -44.89 14.51
CA GLY A 561 -10.52 -44.42 15.89
C GLY A 561 -10.91 -45.48 16.92
N ASP A 562 -12.11 -46.05 16.84
CA ASP A 562 -12.55 -47.17 17.71
C ASP A 562 -11.55 -48.36 17.72
N SER A 563 -10.94 -48.65 16.57
CA SER A 563 -9.91 -49.69 16.44
C SER A 563 -8.59 -49.28 17.11
N ARG A 564 -8.24 -47.99 17.07
CA ARG A 564 -7.03 -47.41 17.66
C ARG A 564 -7.12 -47.30 19.19
N LEU A 565 -8.27 -46.87 19.72
CA LEU A 565 -8.60 -46.95 21.15
C LEU A 565 -8.49 -48.40 21.65
N SER A 566 -9.04 -49.35 20.89
CA SER A 566 -8.99 -50.79 21.21
C SER A 566 -7.56 -51.36 21.12
N PHE A 567 -6.72 -50.81 20.26
CA PHE A 567 -5.32 -51.20 20.07
C PHE A 567 -4.47 -50.82 21.28
N TYR A 568 -4.53 -49.56 21.73
CA TYR A 568 -3.81 -49.12 22.94
C TYR A 568 -4.47 -49.57 24.25
N GLY A 569 -5.78 -49.86 24.23
CA GLY A 569 -6.53 -50.25 25.43
C GLY A 569 -6.95 -49.05 26.27
N VAL A 570 -7.23 -47.92 25.63
CA VAL A 570 -7.56 -46.63 26.28
C VAL A 570 -8.78 -46.78 27.19
N GLY A 571 -8.60 -46.48 28.46
CA GLY A 571 -9.63 -46.67 29.51
C GLY A 571 -10.39 -45.41 29.92
N GLY A 572 -10.01 -44.24 29.41
CA GLY A 572 -10.60 -42.94 29.70
C GLY A 572 -9.88 -41.81 28.97
N TYR A 573 -10.45 -40.60 29.03
CA TYR A 573 -9.98 -39.43 28.29
C TYR A 573 -9.68 -38.25 29.23
N PRO A 574 -8.74 -37.35 28.86
CA PRO A 574 -7.82 -37.47 27.73
C PRO A 574 -6.77 -38.57 27.99
N THR A 575 -6.21 -39.16 26.94
CA THR A 575 -4.99 -39.99 27.02
C THR A 575 -4.15 -39.76 25.77
N VAL A 576 -2.88 -39.40 25.90
CA VAL A 576 -1.96 -39.21 24.76
C VAL A 576 -0.97 -40.36 24.68
N TRP A 577 -0.68 -40.84 23.46
CA TRP A 577 0.38 -41.79 23.17
C TRP A 577 1.40 -41.19 22.20
N SER A 578 2.62 -40.91 22.67
CA SER A 578 3.75 -40.47 21.85
C SER A 578 4.47 -41.70 21.26
N ASP A 579 4.68 -41.70 19.94
CA ASP A 579 5.20 -42.80 19.11
C ASP A 579 4.57 -44.18 19.40
N GLY A 580 3.34 -44.21 19.89
CA GLY A 580 2.66 -45.45 20.27
C GLY A 580 3.35 -46.28 21.36
N TRP A 581 4.23 -45.68 22.19
CA TRP A 581 4.85 -46.36 23.33
C TRP A 581 4.91 -45.53 24.63
N ASN A 582 4.90 -44.19 24.55
CA ASN A 582 4.99 -43.31 25.72
C ASN A 582 3.60 -42.77 26.10
N GLU A 583 3.09 -43.14 27.27
CA GLU A 583 1.70 -42.86 27.68
C GLU A 583 1.61 -41.63 28.62
N MET A 584 0.62 -40.78 28.37
CA MET A 584 0.13 -39.76 29.30
C MET A 584 -1.37 -39.95 29.50
N ALA A 585 -1.78 -40.52 30.63
CA ALA A 585 -3.19 -40.79 30.94
C ALA A 585 -3.77 -39.71 31.86
N GLY A 586 -4.73 -38.93 31.36
CA GLY A 586 -5.42 -37.83 32.05
C GLY A 586 -4.67 -36.49 32.00
N SER A 587 -5.40 -35.42 32.39
CA SER A 587 -4.84 -34.07 32.58
C SER A 587 -4.26 -33.89 33.98
N TYR A 588 -3.21 -33.06 34.07
CA TYR A 588 -2.48 -32.71 35.28
C TYR A 588 -2.94 -31.38 35.93
N GLY A 589 -3.98 -30.73 35.37
CA GLY A 589 -4.78 -29.72 36.06
C GLY A 589 -4.67 -28.28 35.54
N SER A 590 -3.73 -27.99 34.63
CA SER A 590 -3.69 -26.77 33.81
C SER A 590 -3.01 -27.07 32.47
N VAL A 591 -3.06 -26.13 31.54
CA VAL A 591 -2.48 -26.26 30.19
C VAL A 591 -0.95 -26.37 30.29
N GLU A 592 -0.32 -25.48 31.04
CA GLU A 592 1.14 -25.36 31.18
C GLU A 592 1.75 -26.64 31.78
N VAL A 593 1.07 -27.26 32.77
CA VAL A 593 1.54 -28.53 33.35
C VAL A 593 1.32 -29.70 32.41
N ASN A 594 0.30 -29.65 31.53
CA ASN A 594 0.16 -30.67 30.49
C ASN A 594 1.22 -30.51 29.41
N TYR A 595 1.53 -29.27 29.01
CA TYR A 595 2.60 -28.93 28.06
C TYR A 595 3.95 -29.47 28.56
N GLU A 596 4.37 -29.13 29.79
CA GLU A 596 5.62 -29.66 30.40
C GLU A 596 5.66 -31.21 30.43
N GLN A 597 4.51 -31.88 30.56
CA GLN A 597 4.42 -33.33 30.56
C GLN A 597 4.45 -33.95 29.16
N LEU A 598 4.01 -33.22 28.13
CA LEU A 598 4.02 -33.65 26.73
C LEU A 598 5.38 -33.39 26.09
N ASP A 599 5.94 -32.20 26.27
CA ASP A 599 7.27 -31.81 25.77
C ASP A 599 8.37 -32.78 26.26
N SER A 600 8.40 -33.06 27.57
CA SER A 600 9.31 -34.05 28.15
C SER A 600 9.13 -35.47 27.59
N ARG A 601 7.99 -35.81 26.98
CA ARG A 601 7.75 -37.10 26.32
C ARG A 601 8.15 -37.09 24.85
N VAL A 602 7.97 -35.95 24.17
CA VAL A 602 8.49 -35.70 22.81
C VAL A 602 10.01 -35.80 22.83
N ASP A 603 10.69 -35.18 23.81
CA ASP A 603 12.13 -35.34 24.04
C ASP A 603 12.56 -36.80 24.29
N GLU A 604 11.80 -37.57 25.08
CA GLU A 604 12.06 -39.01 25.30
C GLU A 604 11.87 -39.86 24.02
N CYS A 605 11.07 -39.36 23.07
CA CYS A 605 10.81 -39.97 21.77
C CYS A 605 11.90 -39.60 20.75
N LEU A 606 12.24 -38.32 20.59
CA LEU A 606 13.33 -37.83 19.73
C LEU A 606 14.69 -38.39 20.15
N ALA A 607 14.92 -38.60 21.45
CA ALA A 607 16.12 -39.26 21.96
C ALA A 607 16.25 -40.75 21.55
N ARG A 608 15.25 -41.32 20.86
CA ARG A 608 15.34 -42.64 20.21
C ARG A 608 15.63 -42.46 18.72
N PRO A 609 16.82 -42.86 18.25
CA PRO A 609 17.10 -42.81 16.81
C PRO A 609 16.15 -43.73 16.05
N THR A 610 15.68 -43.25 14.91
CA THR A 610 15.08 -44.11 13.86
C THR A 610 16.15 -44.52 12.86
N ASP A 611 15.86 -45.61 12.17
CA ASP A 611 16.53 -46.13 10.97
C ASP A 611 15.46 -46.38 9.87
N VAL A 612 14.38 -45.58 9.93
CA VAL A 612 13.22 -45.63 9.04
C VAL A 612 12.92 -44.23 8.54
N SER A 613 13.17 -44.04 7.26
CA SER A 613 12.79 -42.87 6.49
C SER A 613 11.37 -43.02 5.93
N LEU A 614 10.64 -41.91 5.87
CA LEU A 614 9.26 -41.85 5.39
C LEU A 614 9.02 -40.47 4.76
N ASN A 615 8.59 -40.43 3.50
CA ASN A 615 8.15 -39.21 2.83
C ASN A 615 6.71 -39.36 2.32
N MET A 616 6.09 -38.24 1.98
CA MET A 616 4.75 -38.12 1.43
C MET A 616 4.72 -36.97 0.42
N GLN A 617 3.80 -37.08 -0.53
CA GLN A 617 3.41 -36.03 -1.48
C GLN A 617 1.94 -36.23 -1.87
N GLY A 618 1.27 -35.16 -2.27
CA GLY A 618 -0.13 -35.16 -2.67
C GLY A 618 -0.35 -34.67 -4.10
N GLU A 619 -1.48 -35.05 -4.70
CA GLU A 619 -1.99 -34.44 -5.94
C GLU A 619 -3.53 -34.48 -5.97
N ALA A 620 -4.16 -33.41 -6.48
CA ALA A 620 -5.59 -33.37 -6.72
C ALA A 620 -5.94 -34.09 -8.03
N LEU A 621 -6.76 -35.16 -7.93
CA LEU A 621 -7.27 -35.89 -9.11
C LEU A 621 -8.60 -35.32 -9.61
N THR A 622 -9.47 -34.93 -8.68
CA THR A 622 -10.73 -34.21 -8.92
C THR A 622 -11.06 -33.39 -7.68
N GLU A 623 -12.04 -32.47 -7.77
CA GLU A 623 -12.61 -31.71 -6.64
C GLU A 623 -12.88 -32.54 -5.37
N SER A 624 -13.18 -33.84 -5.51
CA SER A 624 -13.51 -34.74 -4.38
C SER A 624 -12.56 -35.93 -4.22
N GLN A 625 -11.45 -35.99 -4.98
CA GLN A 625 -10.49 -37.08 -4.92
C GLN A 625 -9.05 -36.56 -4.88
N TYR A 626 -8.38 -36.82 -3.76
CA TYR A 626 -6.98 -36.46 -3.56
C TYR A 626 -6.14 -37.74 -3.46
N GLN A 627 -5.04 -37.81 -4.20
CA GLN A 627 -4.10 -38.91 -4.16
C GLN A 627 -2.92 -38.53 -3.28
N ILE A 628 -2.56 -39.41 -2.36
CA ILE A 628 -1.32 -39.34 -1.60
C ILE A 628 -0.41 -40.48 -2.09
N SER A 629 0.81 -40.13 -2.44
CA SER A 629 1.90 -41.08 -2.66
C SER A 629 2.99 -40.87 -1.61
N GLY A 630 3.81 -41.89 -1.37
CA GLY A 630 4.93 -41.78 -0.45
C GLY A 630 5.77 -43.05 -0.45
N GLU A 631 6.96 -42.96 0.10
CA GLU A 631 7.91 -44.05 0.21
C GLU A 631 8.32 -44.24 1.67
N VAL A 632 8.35 -45.50 2.10
CA VAL A 632 8.96 -45.91 3.37
C VAL A 632 10.23 -46.69 3.08
N ALA A 633 11.33 -46.36 3.74
CA ALA A 633 12.59 -47.07 3.62
C ALA A 633 13.16 -47.48 4.99
N VAL A 634 14.08 -48.43 4.97
CA VAL A 634 14.97 -48.71 6.11
C VAL A 634 16.36 -48.31 5.68
N ASP A 635 17.00 -47.46 6.47
CA ASP A 635 18.26 -46.83 6.08
C ASP A 635 19.39 -47.86 5.89
N ALA A 636 20.43 -47.50 5.12
CA ALA A 636 21.46 -48.46 4.68
C ALA A 636 22.27 -49.09 5.83
N ASP A 637 22.36 -48.43 6.98
CA ASP A 637 22.99 -48.91 8.22
C ASP A 637 22.00 -49.49 9.26
N GLY A 638 20.69 -49.44 8.97
CA GLY A 638 19.60 -49.93 9.81
C GLY A 638 19.49 -51.47 9.92
N GLU A 639 18.46 -51.94 10.65
CA GLU A 639 18.12 -53.36 10.72
C GLU A 639 16.83 -53.68 9.95
N GLY A 640 16.90 -54.60 8.98
CA GLY A 640 15.72 -55.01 8.20
C GLY A 640 14.55 -55.49 9.06
N LYS A 641 13.37 -54.88 8.88
CA LYS A 641 12.17 -55.05 9.72
C LYS A 641 10.88 -55.10 8.92
N THR A 642 9.79 -55.45 9.60
CA THR A 642 8.44 -55.28 9.06
C THR A 642 7.82 -54.03 9.66
N ILE A 643 7.24 -53.18 8.81
CA ILE A 643 6.62 -51.90 9.13
C ILE A 643 5.16 -51.96 8.69
N ARG A 644 4.25 -51.46 9.52
CA ARG A 644 2.85 -51.23 9.19
C ARG A 644 2.69 -49.77 8.81
N ILE A 645 2.17 -49.54 7.61
CA ILE A 645 1.75 -48.22 7.15
C ILE A 645 0.28 -48.01 7.50
N GLN A 646 -0.03 -46.85 8.06
CA GLN A 646 -1.39 -46.36 8.31
C GLN A 646 -1.50 -44.98 7.68
N LEU A 647 -2.51 -44.77 6.83
CA LEU A 647 -2.76 -43.50 6.16
C LEU A 647 -4.08 -42.94 6.66
N ILE A 648 -4.09 -41.66 7.05
CA ILE A 648 -5.18 -41.01 7.76
C ILE A 648 -5.47 -39.68 7.05
N GLN A 649 -6.76 -39.35 6.87
CA GLN A 649 -7.20 -38.01 6.51
C GLN A 649 -7.82 -37.36 7.74
N CYS A 650 -7.27 -36.22 8.09
CA CYS A 650 -7.58 -35.38 9.22
C CYS A 650 -8.17 -34.06 8.73
N TYR A 651 -8.80 -33.36 9.65
CA TYR A 651 -9.46 -32.09 9.36
C TYR A 651 -9.37 -31.20 10.60
N ASP A 652 -8.98 -29.95 10.39
CA ASP A 652 -8.97 -28.91 11.41
C ASP A 652 -10.36 -28.27 11.50
N GLN A 653 -10.79 -27.90 12.71
CA GLN A 653 -11.96 -27.04 12.90
C GLN A 653 -11.49 -25.71 13.46
N THR A 654 -11.24 -24.73 12.59
CA THR A 654 -10.94 -23.37 13.02
C THR A 654 -12.20 -22.68 13.56
N GLY A 655 -12.06 -21.97 14.68
CA GLY A 655 -13.22 -21.41 15.40
C GLY A 655 -13.00 -21.24 16.90
N TRP A 656 -12.08 -20.36 17.30
CA TRP A 656 -11.97 -19.90 18.70
C TRP A 656 -12.87 -18.68 18.92
N PRO A 657 -13.78 -18.74 19.91
CA PRO A 657 -13.41 -18.09 21.18
C PRO A 657 -13.77 -18.88 22.46
N GLU A 658 -14.25 -20.13 22.37
CA GLU A 658 -14.62 -20.95 23.54
C GLU A 658 -13.61 -22.08 23.81
N PRO A 659 -12.94 -22.12 24.99
CA PRO A 659 -11.87 -23.07 25.32
C PRO A 659 -12.37 -24.51 25.61
N SER A 660 -13.45 -24.95 24.96
CA SER A 660 -13.97 -26.32 25.03
C SER A 660 -13.90 -27.10 23.72
N GLU A 661 -13.56 -26.46 22.59
CA GLU A 661 -13.75 -27.06 21.25
C GLU A 661 -12.52 -27.05 20.33
N ALA A 662 -11.32 -26.74 20.87
CA ALA A 662 -10.06 -26.83 20.12
C ALA A 662 -9.88 -28.22 19.47
N GLN A 663 -9.94 -28.28 18.14
CA GLN A 663 -9.94 -29.50 17.32
C GLN A 663 -8.98 -29.35 16.14
N PHE A 664 -7.76 -29.84 16.32
CA PHE A 664 -6.72 -29.89 15.28
C PHE A 664 -6.44 -31.36 14.92
N ASN A 665 -6.06 -31.62 13.66
CA ASN A 665 -5.81 -32.93 13.08
C ASN A 665 -6.86 -33.98 13.49
N THR A 666 -8.15 -33.61 13.44
CA THR A 666 -9.24 -34.50 13.89
C THR A 666 -9.51 -35.58 12.84
N VAL A 667 -9.34 -36.85 13.23
CA VAL A 667 -9.46 -37.97 12.30
C VAL A 667 -10.85 -38.08 11.69
N ARG A 668 -10.96 -37.96 10.36
CA ARG A 668 -12.22 -38.13 9.60
C ARG A 668 -12.32 -39.49 8.91
N GLN A 669 -11.23 -39.96 8.30
CA GLN A 669 -11.17 -41.29 7.69
C GLN A 669 -9.73 -41.83 7.67
N ALA A 670 -9.58 -43.13 7.38
CA ALA A 670 -8.28 -43.76 7.25
C ALA A 670 -8.33 -44.91 6.25
N ALA A 671 -7.22 -45.14 5.56
CA ALA A 671 -7.05 -46.24 4.63
C ALA A 671 -6.94 -47.60 5.37
N ASN A 672 -7.06 -48.69 4.61
CA ASN A 672 -6.71 -50.02 5.15
C ASN A 672 -5.18 -50.09 5.34
N SER A 673 -4.75 -50.29 6.59
CA SER A 673 -3.32 -50.48 6.90
C SER A 673 -2.75 -51.74 6.28
N PHE A 674 -1.48 -51.69 5.89
CA PHE A 674 -0.75 -52.80 5.26
C PHE A 674 0.66 -52.96 5.86
N ASP A 675 1.17 -54.18 5.80
CA ASP A 675 2.49 -54.54 6.35
C ASP A 675 3.51 -54.75 5.22
N VAL A 676 4.63 -54.04 5.27
CA VAL A 676 5.77 -54.12 4.34
C VAL A 676 6.97 -54.72 5.09
N THR A 677 7.76 -55.59 4.46
CA THR A 677 9.03 -56.08 5.03
C THR A 677 10.19 -55.61 4.16
N LEU A 678 11.13 -54.90 4.78
CA LEU A 678 12.29 -54.29 4.14
C LEU A 678 13.58 -54.80 4.77
N ALA A 679 14.62 -55.02 3.97
CA ALA A 679 16.00 -55.10 4.42
C ALA A 679 16.60 -53.69 4.59
N ALA A 680 17.80 -53.60 5.17
CA ALA A 680 18.53 -52.34 5.22
C ALA A 680 18.90 -51.88 3.80
N GLY A 681 18.65 -50.60 3.49
CA GLY A 681 18.76 -50.02 2.15
C GLY A 681 17.67 -50.47 1.17
N GLU A 682 16.55 -51.04 1.64
CA GLU A 682 15.36 -51.30 0.80
C GLU A 682 14.25 -50.29 1.11
N SER A 683 13.58 -49.81 0.06
CA SER A 683 12.44 -48.90 0.12
C SER A 683 11.16 -49.53 -0.44
N HIS A 684 10.01 -48.88 -0.21
CA HIS A 684 8.72 -49.25 -0.76
C HIS A 684 7.80 -48.04 -0.93
N ALA A 685 7.70 -47.58 -2.18
CA ALA A 685 6.67 -46.64 -2.61
C ALA A 685 5.26 -47.25 -2.52
N TRP A 686 4.30 -46.42 -2.12
CA TRP A 686 2.87 -46.71 -2.02
C TRP A 686 2.04 -45.49 -2.47
N THR A 687 0.79 -45.75 -2.84
CA THR A 687 -0.14 -44.74 -3.33
C THR A 687 -1.55 -45.05 -2.83
N HIS A 688 -2.29 -44.02 -2.42
CA HIS A 688 -3.69 -44.13 -2.00
C HIS A 688 -4.51 -42.90 -2.42
N THR A 689 -5.74 -43.12 -2.89
CA THR A 689 -6.68 -42.04 -3.19
C THR A 689 -7.75 -41.97 -2.12
N PHE A 690 -7.79 -40.86 -1.39
CA PHE A 690 -8.90 -40.52 -0.51
C PHE A 690 -10.06 -39.94 -1.34
N THR A 691 -11.29 -40.14 -0.86
CA THR A 691 -12.46 -39.45 -1.41
C THR A 691 -13.01 -38.54 -0.32
N LEU A 692 -13.06 -37.25 -0.59
CA LEU A 692 -13.47 -36.22 0.34
C LEU A 692 -14.99 -36.04 0.31
N SER A 693 -15.58 -35.67 1.46
CA SER A 693 -17.02 -35.47 1.59
C SER A 693 -17.37 -34.75 2.89
N GLY A 694 -18.42 -33.92 2.87
CA GLY A 694 -18.85 -33.17 4.05
C GLY A 694 -17.91 -32.00 4.31
N GLU A 695 -17.60 -31.73 5.58
CA GLU A 695 -16.68 -30.66 6.01
C GLU A 695 -15.33 -30.73 5.27
N SER A 696 -14.68 -31.90 5.20
CA SER A 696 -13.42 -32.10 4.45
C SER A 696 -13.50 -31.89 2.92
N LEU A 697 -14.66 -31.54 2.37
CA LEU A 697 -14.84 -31.17 0.95
C LEU A 697 -15.30 -29.72 0.80
N ALA A 698 -15.88 -29.13 1.85
CA ALA A 698 -16.27 -27.72 1.87
C ALA A 698 -15.05 -26.82 2.12
N ASN A 699 -14.18 -27.24 3.04
CA ASN A 699 -13.00 -26.50 3.46
C ASN A 699 -11.79 -27.41 3.18
N LEU A 700 -11.16 -27.19 2.02
CA LEU A 700 -10.05 -28.01 1.52
C LEU A 700 -8.70 -27.59 2.12
N ASP A 701 -8.56 -26.31 2.44
CA ASP A 701 -7.51 -25.68 3.24
C ASP A 701 -7.34 -26.31 4.62
N GLU A 702 -8.44 -26.72 5.27
CA GLU A 702 -8.42 -27.35 6.60
C GLU A 702 -8.14 -28.89 6.56
N VAL A 703 -7.66 -29.45 5.45
CA VAL A 703 -7.46 -30.91 5.28
C VAL A 703 -5.99 -31.33 5.31
N THR A 704 -5.65 -32.23 6.24
CA THR A 704 -4.28 -32.75 6.40
C THR A 704 -4.26 -34.28 6.29
N TYR A 705 -3.21 -34.83 5.68
CA TYR A 705 -2.98 -36.27 5.53
C TYR A 705 -1.78 -36.71 6.36
N ILE A 706 -1.94 -37.76 7.16
CA ILE A 706 -0.89 -38.26 8.05
C ILE A 706 -0.58 -39.73 7.75
N CYS A 707 0.71 -40.05 7.63
CA CYS A 707 1.23 -41.42 7.55
C CYS A 707 1.98 -41.81 8.82
N ILE A 708 1.71 -43.02 9.33
CA ILE A 708 2.36 -43.58 10.52
C ILE A 708 3.06 -44.89 10.15
N ALA A 709 4.40 -44.94 10.27
CA ALA A 709 5.21 -46.14 10.09
C ALA A 709 5.44 -46.87 11.42
N GLN A 710 4.53 -47.77 11.79
CA GLN A 710 4.53 -48.45 13.10
C GLN A 710 5.01 -49.91 13.03
N THR A 711 5.63 -50.42 14.10
CA THR A 711 5.86 -51.87 14.24
C THR A 711 4.52 -52.64 14.19
N PRO A 712 4.33 -53.63 13.29
CA PRO A 712 3.10 -54.39 13.21
C PRO A 712 2.80 -55.15 14.51
N ASN A 713 1.74 -54.73 15.19
CA ASN A 713 1.16 -55.46 16.33
C ASN A 713 -0.33 -55.74 16.06
N SER A 714 -0.87 -56.74 16.75
CA SER A 714 -2.30 -57.11 16.70
C SER A 714 -3.07 -56.71 17.96
N SER A 715 -2.37 -56.31 19.04
CA SER A 715 -2.96 -55.74 20.26
C SER A 715 -1.88 -55.13 21.16
N GLY A 716 -2.07 -53.90 21.62
CA GLY A 716 -1.20 -53.21 22.58
C GLY A 716 -0.17 -52.27 21.94
N PRO A 717 0.45 -51.39 22.75
CA PRO A 717 1.43 -50.39 22.30
C PRO A 717 2.55 -50.98 21.43
N ALA A 718 3.00 -50.22 20.45
CA ALA A 718 4.04 -50.59 19.49
C ALA A 718 4.76 -49.34 18.98
N GLN A 719 6.09 -49.38 18.90
CA GLN A 719 6.91 -48.26 18.44
C GLN A 719 6.49 -47.81 17.03
N VAL A 720 6.12 -46.54 16.89
CA VAL A 720 6.18 -45.78 15.64
C VAL A 720 7.64 -45.44 15.39
N HIS A 721 8.18 -45.78 14.22
CA HIS A 721 9.57 -45.51 13.87
C HIS A 721 9.71 -44.11 13.29
N ASN A 722 8.81 -43.73 12.38
CA ASN A 722 8.68 -42.36 11.91
C ASN A 722 7.23 -42.06 11.48
N SER A 723 6.93 -40.78 11.28
CA SER A 723 5.65 -40.29 10.78
C SER A 723 5.91 -39.20 9.74
N ALA A 724 4.91 -38.90 8.91
CA ALA A 724 4.95 -37.80 7.97
C ALA A 724 3.54 -37.18 7.85
N LEU A 725 3.49 -35.90 7.48
CA LEU A 725 2.27 -35.17 7.18
C LEU A 725 2.36 -34.59 5.77
N HIS A 726 1.20 -34.34 5.15
CA HIS A 726 1.05 -33.62 3.89
C HIS A 726 -0.24 -32.80 3.97
N GLU A 727 -0.16 -31.49 3.80
CA GLU A 727 -1.32 -30.59 3.77
C GLU A 727 -2.00 -30.65 2.39
N HIS A 728 -3.31 -30.42 2.33
CA HIS A 728 -4.02 -30.51 1.06
C HIS A 728 -3.73 -29.31 0.17
N GLU A 729 -2.86 -29.51 -0.82
CA GLU A 729 -2.57 -28.50 -1.83
C GLU A 729 -3.84 -28.13 -2.62
N ILE A 730 -4.28 -26.88 -2.45
CA ILE A 730 -5.36 -26.27 -3.23
C ILE A 730 -4.81 -25.94 -4.62
N VAL A 731 -4.80 -26.93 -5.51
CA VAL A 731 -4.40 -26.70 -6.90
C VAL A 731 -5.51 -25.87 -7.57
N PRO A 732 -5.26 -24.63 -8.03
CA PRO A 732 -6.29 -23.80 -8.64
C PRO A 732 -6.81 -24.49 -9.89
N THR A 733 -8.08 -24.88 -9.86
CA THR A 733 -8.73 -25.50 -11.02
C THR A 733 -9.13 -24.43 -12.04
N GLY A 734 -9.13 -24.83 -13.31
CA GLY A 734 -9.28 -23.94 -14.45
C GLY A 734 -9.80 -24.70 -15.67
N GLY A 735 -10.25 -23.97 -16.68
CA GLY A 735 -10.68 -24.56 -17.94
C GLY A 735 -9.51 -25.20 -18.68
N CYS A 736 -9.65 -26.48 -19.05
CA CYS A 736 -8.71 -27.21 -19.87
C CYS A 736 -9.31 -27.60 -21.22
N CYS A 737 -8.58 -27.31 -22.29
CA CYS A 737 -9.01 -27.51 -23.66
C CYS A 737 -8.30 -28.66 -24.35
N VAL A 738 -8.84 -29.88 -24.23
CA VAL A 738 -8.36 -31.04 -24.99
C VAL A 738 -9.04 -31.05 -26.36
N VAL A 739 -8.38 -30.43 -27.34
CA VAL A 739 -8.89 -30.19 -28.70
C VAL A 739 -10.07 -29.23 -28.76
N ALA A 740 -11.28 -29.69 -28.44
CA ALA A 740 -12.52 -28.91 -28.45
C ALA A 740 -13.49 -29.32 -27.34
N ASP A 741 -13.14 -30.34 -26.53
CA ASP A 741 -13.86 -30.68 -25.32
C ASP A 741 -13.22 -29.92 -24.16
N CYS A 742 -14.00 -29.07 -23.48
CA CYS A 742 -13.57 -28.36 -22.28
C CYS A 742 -13.84 -29.20 -21.02
N SER A 743 -12.90 -29.22 -20.09
CA SER A 743 -13.10 -29.75 -18.74
C SER A 743 -12.42 -28.88 -17.69
N VAL A 744 -13.10 -28.58 -16.59
CA VAL A 744 -12.45 -27.96 -15.43
C VAL A 744 -11.60 -29.02 -14.72
N THR A 745 -10.31 -28.75 -14.56
CA THR A 745 -9.32 -29.65 -13.95
C THR A 745 -8.13 -28.81 -13.45
N SER A 746 -7.00 -29.41 -13.08
CA SER A 746 -5.75 -28.69 -12.81
C SER A 746 -4.85 -28.61 -14.05
N GLU A 747 -3.92 -27.65 -14.08
CA GLU A 747 -2.97 -27.44 -15.18
C GLU A 747 -2.19 -28.71 -15.54
N ALA A 748 -1.56 -29.36 -14.55
CA ALA A 748 -0.84 -30.62 -14.75
C ALA A 748 -1.71 -31.76 -15.32
N ASN A 749 -2.99 -31.84 -14.92
CA ASN A 749 -3.94 -32.80 -15.49
C ASN A 749 -4.35 -32.39 -16.93
N CYS A 750 -4.37 -31.10 -17.24
CA CYS A 750 -4.59 -30.59 -18.59
C CYS A 750 -3.45 -30.97 -19.54
N ASP A 751 -2.21 -30.75 -19.13
CA ASP A 751 -1.01 -31.09 -19.91
C ASP A 751 -0.87 -32.60 -20.10
N GLN A 752 -1.14 -33.38 -19.05
CA GLN A 752 -1.16 -34.85 -19.14
C GLN A 752 -2.26 -35.36 -20.09
N ALA A 753 -3.39 -34.64 -20.21
CA ALA A 753 -4.42 -34.92 -21.20
C ALA A 753 -4.08 -34.40 -22.62
N GLY A 754 -3.02 -33.60 -22.76
CA GLY A 754 -2.61 -32.95 -24.01
C GLY A 754 -3.53 -31.79 -24.40
N GLY A 755 -4.11 -31.10 -23.42
CA GLY A 755 -4.94 -29.92 -23.61
C GLY A 755 -4.18 -28.61 -23.53
N THR A 756 -4.89 -27.50 -23.73
CA THR A 756 -4.40 -26.14 -23.47
C THR A 756 -5.09 -25.59 -22.24
N TRP A 757 -4.30 -25.15 -21.27
CA TRP A 757 -4.79 -24.52 -20.04
C TRP A 757 -5.27 -23.09 -20.29
N LEU A 758 -6.36 -22.69 -19.63
CA LEU A 758 -6.95 -21.35 -19.75
C LEU A 758 -6.65 -20.43 -18.55
N GLY A 759 -5.96 -20.95 -17.52
CA GLY A 759 -5.63 -20.23 -16.28
C GLY A 759 -6.51 -20.64 -15.09
N GLY A 760 -5.95 -20.55 -13.89
CA GLY A 760 -6.68 -20.86 -12.65
C GLY A 760 -7.89 -19.95 -12.43
N GLY A 761 -8.98 -20.52 -11.91
CA GLY A 761 -10.25 -19.82 -11.69
C GLY A 761 -11.14 -19.68 -12.94
N THR A 762 -10.67 -20.07 -14.12
CA THR A 762 -11.51 -20.11 -15.34
C THR A 762 -12.40 -21.36 -15.37
N ASP A 763 -13.55 -21.28 -16.02
CA ASP A 763 -14.45 -22.42 -16.18
C ASP A 763 -14.62 -22.83 -17.65
N CYS A 764 -15.65 -23.64 -17.93
CA CYS A 764 -15.99 -24.10 -19.28
C CYS A 764 -17.28 -23.45 -19.83
N GLU A 765 -17.78 -22.37 -19.23
CA GLU A 765 -18.89 -21.61 -19.79
C GLU A 765 -18.42 -20.78 -21.00
N GLY A 766 -19.26 -20.69 -22.04
CA GLY A 766 -18.95 -19.93 -23.26
C GLY A 766 -18.13 -20.64 -24.34
N GLU A 767 -17.86 -21.96 -24.22
CA GLU A 767 -17.01 -22.74 -25.15
C GLU A 767 -15.61 -22.12 -25.41
N PRO A 768 -14.79 -21.90 -24.36
CA PRO A 768 -13.50 -21.21 -24.48
C PRO A 768 -12.42 -22.01 -25.25
N CYS A 769 -12.68 -23.29 -25.52
CA CYS A 769 -11.79 -24.18 -26.26
C CYS A 769 -11.94 -24.04 -27.78
N GLY A 770 -11.71 -22.82 -28.26
CA GLY A 770 -11.92 -22.43 -29.65
C GLY A 770 -11.07 -23.24 -30.63
N THR A 771 -11.72 -23.83 -31.63
CA THR A 771 -11.01 -24.44 -32.77
C THR A 771 -10.42 -23.37 -33.68
N GLY A 772 -9.20 -22.92 -33.35
CA GLY A 772 -8.25 -22.18 -34.19
C GLY A 772 -8.80 -21.05 -35.07
N GLU A 773 -8.66 -19.81 -34.59
CA GLU A 773 -8.91 -18.54 -35.31
C GLU A 773 -10.30 -18.49 -35.98
N PRO A 774 -11.34 -18.01 -35.26
CA PRO A 774 -12.73 -18.20 -35.66
C PRO A 774 -13.05 -17.61 -37.03
N LEU A 775 -13.62 -18.47 -37.88
CA LEU A 775 -14.00 -18.13 -39.25
C LEU A 775 -15.42 -17.55 -39.28
N GLY A 776 -15.62 -16.52 -40.10
CA GLY A 776 -16.87 -15.77 -40.18
C GLY A 776 -17.07 -15.08 -41.52
N ALA A 777 -18.28 -14.58 -41.74
CA ALA A 777 -18.69 -13.90 -42.95
C ALA A 777 -18.15 -12.46 -42.98
N CYS A 778 -17.27 -12.21 -43.94
CA CYS A 778 -16.83 -10.87 -44.32
C CYS A 778 -17.62 -10.38 -45.52
N CYS A 779 -18.30 -9.24 -45.37
CA CYS A 779 -19.10 -8.59 -46.39
C CYS A 779 -18.36 -7.43 -47.06
N ILE A 780 -18.06 -7.57 -48.36
CA ILE A 780 -17.47 -6.49 -49.19
C ILE A 780 -18.40 -6.25 -50.37
N ASP A 781 -18.89 -5.01 -50.55
CA ASP A 781 -19.80 -4.61 -51.64
C ASP A 781 -20.96 -5.61 -51.86
N TYR A 782 -21.63 -6.02 -50.77
CA TYR A 782 -22.73 -7.00 -50.73
C TYR A 782 -22.37 -8.42 -51.21
N THR A 783 -21.09 -8.78 -51.23
CA THR A 783 -20.62 -10.12 -51.57
C THR A 783 -20.04 -10.79 -50.31
N CYS A 784 -20.56 -11.96 -49.95
CA CYS A 784 -20.09 -12.74 -48.79
C CYS A 784 -18.83 -13.57 -49.10
N SER A 785 -17.88 -13.58 -48.17
CA SER A 785 -16.75 -14.53 -48.15
C SER A 785 -16.40 -14.94 -46.72
N ILE A 786 -16.03 -16.21 -46.51
CA ILE A 786 -15.57 -16.70 -45.20
C ILE A 786 -14.07 -16.47 -45.07
N THR A 787 -13.65 -15.83 -43.99
CA THR A 787 -12.25 -15.53 -43.65
C THR A 787 -12.12 -15.37 -42.13
N ILE A 788 -11.02 -14.81 -41.61
CA ILE A 788 -10.84 -14.40 -40.20
C ILE A 788 -10.99 -12.87 -40.11
N GLU A 789 -11.34 -12.31 -38.94
CA GLU A 789 -11.60 -10.88 -38.77
C GLU A 789 -10.43 -10.01 -39.29
N LEU A 790 -9.20 -10.38 -38.92
CA LEU A 790 -7.98 -9.67 -39.29
C LEU A 790 -7.66 -9.70 -40.80
N GLN A 791 -8.34 -10.56 -41.57
CA GLN A 791 -8.28 -10.63 -43.03
C GLN A 791 -9.55 -10.08 -43.71
N CYS A 792 -10.57 -9.71 -42.94
CA CYS A 792 -11.75 -9.06 -43.47
C CYS A 792 -11.44 -7.61 -43.88
N SER A 793 -11.61 -7.31 -45.16
CA SER A 793 -11.45 -5.95 -45.71
C SER A 793 -12.78 -5.23 -45.96
N GLY A 794 -13.84 -5.70 -45.28
CA GLY A 794 -15.19 -5.14 -45.29
C GLY A 794 -15.81 -5.25 -43.90
N THR A 795 -17.14 -5.39 -43.83
CA THR A 795 -17.81 -5.60 -42.54
C THR A 795 -17.72 -7.07 -42.14
N TRP A 796 -17.04 -7.34 -41.02
CA TRP A 796 -17.06 -8.63 -40.34
C TRP A 796 -18.41 -8.80 -39.62
N LEU A 797 -19.08 -9.93 -39.80
CA LEU A 797 -20.39 -10.21 -39.19
C LEU A 797 -20.30 -11.05 -37.90
N GLY A 798 -19.10 -11.26 -37.38
CA GLY A 798 -18.85 -12.14 -36.24
C GLY A 798 -18.61 -13.59 -36.64
N GLU A 799 -18.23 -14.36 -35.62
CA GLU A 799 -17.73 -15.72 -35.71
C GLU A 799 -18.83 -16.72 -36.10
N ASP A 800 -18.46 -17.83 -36.74
CA ASP A 800 -19.33 -18.88 -37.30
C ASP A 800 -20.43 -18.45 -38.28
N THR A 801 -20.49 -17.17 -38.67
CA THR A 801 -21.45 -16.69 -39.67
C THR A 801 -21.12 -17.23 -41.07
N THR A 802 -22.11 -17.81 -41.76
CA THR A 802 -21.88 -18.53 -43.04
C THR A 802 -22.42 -17.80 -44.27
N CYS A 803 -21.85 -18.08 -45.45
CA CYS A 803 -22.28 -17.48 -46.72
C CYS A 803 -23.36 -18.28 -47.48
N ASP A 804 -23.90 -19.36 -46.91
CA ASP A 804 -24.78 -20.29 -47.64
C ASP A 804 -26.17 -19.69 -47.98
N ASP A 805 -26.67 -18.73 -47.19
CA ASP A 805 -27.91 -17.96 -47.46
C ASP A 805 -27.63 -16.49 -47.92
N ASP A 806 -26.36 -16.16 -48.16
CA ASP A 806 -25.81 -14.84 -48.50
C ASP A 806 -26.30 -13.70 -47.55
N PRO A 807 -25.71 -13.60 -46.34
CA PRO A 807 -26.08 -12.60 -45.34
C PRO A 807 -25.72 -11.16 -45.75
N CYS A 808 -24.81 -10.99 -46.71
CA CYS A 808 -24.38 -9.68 -47.19
C CYS A 808 -25.39 -9.02 -48.15
N ALA A 809 -26.44 -9.74 -48.56
CA ALA A 809 -27.54 -9.18 -49.35
C ALA A 809 -28.61 -8.56 -48.43
N PRO A 810 -28.77 -7.22 -48.42
CA PRO A 810 -29.62 -6.55 -47.44
C PRO A 810 -31.09 -6.95 -47.57
N VAL A 811 -31.63 -7.44 -46.45
CA VAL A 811 -33.08 -7.58 -46.23
C VAL A 811 -33.63 -6.31 -45.58
N GLY A 812 -34.92 -6.03 -45.81
CA GLY A 812 -35.55 -4.81 -45.33
C GLY A 812 -37.02 -4.70 -45.73
N ALA A 813 -37.69 -3.67 -45.23
CA ALA A 813 -39.12 -3.44 -45.42
C ALA A 813 -39.44 -3.05 -46.87
N CYS A 814 -40.29 -3.86 -47.50
CA CYS A 814 -40.87 -3.58 -48.80
C CYS A 814 -42.37 -3.26 -48.66
N CYS A 815 -42.75 -2.08 -49.15
CA CYS A 815 -44.12 -1.55 -49.07
C CYS A 815 -44.88 -1.69 -50.38
N VAL A 816 -45.92 -2.54 -50.38
CA VAL A 816 -46.82 -2.72 -51.53
C VAL A 816 -48.20 -2.11 -51.20
N GLY A 817 -48.26 -0.79 -51.21
CA GLY A 817 -49.31 -0.04 -50.52
C GLY A 817 -49.09 -0.08 -49.00
N ASP A 818 -50.17 -0.06 -48.22
CA ASP A 818 -50.16 0.03 -46.75
C ASP A 818 -49.64 -1.25 -46.01
N VAL A 819 -49.02 -2.19 -46.75
CA VAL A 819 -48.62 -3.53 -46.26
C VAL A 819 -47.12 -3.70 -46.36
N CYS A 820 -46.46 -3.87 -45.21
CA CYS A 820 -45.04 -4.21 -45.10
C CYS A 820 -44.79 -5.71 -45.21
N SER A 821 -43.67 -6.06 -45.85
CA SER A 821 -43.05 -7.38 -45.77
C SER A 821 -41.53 -7.26 -45.84
N ILE A 822 -40.81 -7.99 -44.98
CA ILE A 822 -39.34 -8.11 -45.06
C ILE A 822 -38.98 -9.00 -46.25
N THR A 823 -38.09 -8.52 -47.12
CA THR A 823 -37.58 -9.25 -48.28
C THR A 823 -36.21 -8.71 -48.69
N LYS A 824 -35.53 -9.30 -49.70
CA LYS A 824 -34.29 -8.75 -50.28
C LYS A 824 -34.65 -7.66 -51.30
N LEU A 825 -33.78 -6.65 -51.49
CA LEU A 825 -34.04 -5.47 -52.35
C LEU A 825 -34.59 -5.83 -53.75
N ASP A 826 -33.96 -6.79 -54.44
CA ASP A 826 -34.33 -7.20 -55.80
C ASP A 826 -35.68 -7.95 -55.89
N ASP A 827 -36.14 -8.52 -54.76
CA ASP A 827 -37.44 -9.20 -54.64
C ASP A 827 -38.57 -8.24 -54.22
N CYS A 828 -38.26 -6.98 -53.91
CA CYS A 828 -39.25 -5.98 -53.50
C CYS A 828 -40.15 -5.54 -54.67
N GLY A 829 -41.36 -6.07 -54.72
CA GLY A 829 -42.40 -5.69 -55.69
C GLY A 829 -43.08 -4.32 -55.43
N GLY A 830 -42.50 -3.47 -54.58
CA GLY A 830 -43.08 -2.23 -54.06
C GLY A 830 -42.05 -1.11 -53.86
N THR A 831 -42.31 -0.21 -52.91
CA THR A 831 -41.33 0.79 -52.47
C THR A 831 -40.46 0.19 -51.38
N TRP A 832 -39.14 0.18 -51.60
CA TRP A 832 -38.15 -0.25 -50.62
C TRP A 832 -37.85 0.87 -49.61
N GLN A 833 -37.83 0.56 -48.32
CA GLN A 833 -37.62 1.57 -47.26
C GLN A 833 -36.19 1.66 -46.73
N GLY A 834 -35.32 0.68 -47.04
CA GLY A 834 -33.93 0.65 -46.59
C GLY A 834 -33.50 -0.75 -46.18
N ALA A 835 -32.19 -1.00 -46.13
CA ALA A 835 -31.66 -2.20 -45.46
C ALA A 835 -32.06 -2.18 -43.97
N GLU A 836 -32.25 -3.35 -43.37
CA GLU A 836 -32.51 -3.58 -41.94
C GLU A 836 -33.81 -2.97 -41.37
N THR A 837 -34.55 -2.19 -42.17
CA THR A 837 -35.88 -1.69 -41.79
C THR A 837 -36.87 -2.84 -41.55
N ASN A 838 -37.53 -2.86 -40.39
CA ASN A 838 -38.46 -3.92 -40.00
C ASN A 838 -39.94 -3.57 -40.29
N CYS A 839 -40.87 -4.48 -39.97
CA CYS A 839 -42.32 -4.30 -40.19
C CYS A 839 -43.11 -4.12 -38.89
N ASP A 840 -42.45 -4.04 -37.73
CA ASP A 840 -43.11 -4.12 -36.42
C ASP A 840 -43.87 -2.83 -36.09
N GLN A 841 -43.34 -1.69 -36.55
CA GLN A 841 -44.06 -0.41 -36.68
C GLN A 841 -44.46 -0.14 -38.15
N ASN A 842 -45.01 -1.15 -38.84
CA ASN A 842 -45.44 -1.16 -40.27
C ASN A 842 -45.18 0.14 -41.05
N PRO A 843 -43.94 0.38 -41.55
CA PRO A 843 -43.50 1.66 -42.15
C PRO A 843 -44.14 1.96 -43.53
N CYS A 844 -45.13 1.17 -43.92
CA CYS A 844 -45.94 1.36 -45.12
C CYS A 844 -47.25 2.11 -44.82
N ILE A 845 -47.58 2.25 -43.54
CA ILE A 845 -48.42 3.31 -43.00
C ILE A 845 -47.46 4.27 -42.31
N ASP A 846 -47.75 5.57 -42.38
CA ASP A 846 -46.90 6.61 -41.82
C ASP A 846 -47.45 7.00 -40.42
N PRO A 847 -46.94 6.43 -39.30
CA PRO A 847 -46.99 7.14 -38.04
C PRO A 847 -45.93 8.24 -38.14
N ASP A 848 -46.36 9.49 -38.34
CA ASP A 848 -45.44 10.65 -38.37
C ASP A 848 -44.44 10.52 -37.20
N PRO A 849 -43.12 10.70 -37.41
CA PRO A 849 -42.12 10.46 -36.38
C PRO A 849 -42.36 11.33 -35.14
N SER A 850 -42.26 10.70 -33.97
CA SER A 850 -42.50 11.34 -32.68
C SER A 850 -41.23 11.92 -32.04
N GLY A 851 -41.44 12.95 -31.24
CA GLY A 851 -40.41 13.71 -30.55
C GLY A 851 -41.04 14.64 -29.51
N ALA A 852 -40.21 15.35 -28.76
CA ALA A 852 -40.66 16.28 -27.74
C ALA A 852 -41.28 17.54 -28.36
N CYS A 853 -42.49 17.88 -27.88
CA CYS A 853 -43.18 19.11 -28.20
C CYS A 853 -43.45 19.95 -26.95
N CYS A 854 -43.02 21.20 -27.01
CA CYS A 854 -42.92 22.09 -25.86
C CYS A 854 -44.02 23.14 -25.82
N HIS A 855 -44.82 23.10 -24.75
CA HIS A 855 -45.97 23.96 -24.53
C HIS A 855 -45.74 24.93 -23.36
N GLY A 856 -44.68 25.74 -23.45
CA GLY A 856 -44.05 26.32 -22.26
C GLY A 856 -43.12 25.26 -21.67
N SER A 857 -43.15 25.06 -20.35
CA SER A 857 -42.41 23.99 -19.67
C SER A 857 -43.04 22.59 -19.82
N ASP A 858 -44.29 22.49 -20.28
CA ASP A 858 -44.96 21.19 -20.49
C ASP A 858 -44.38 20.47 -21.72
N CYS A 859 -43.65 19.37 -21.52
CA CYS A 859 -43.25 18.44 -22.58
C CYS A 859 -44.32 17.39 -22.87
N SER A 860 -44.50 17.08 -24.15
CA SER A 860 -45.31 15.94 -24.59
C SER A 860 -44.71 15.27 -25.82
N LEU A 861 -44.65 13.94 -25.80
CA LEU A 861 -44.32 13.15 -26.98
C LEU A 861 -45.50 13.18 -27.96
N THR A 862 -45.26 13.77 -29.13
CA THR A 862 -46.22 13.88 -30.23
C THR A 862 -45.45 13.88 -31.54
N THR A 863 -46.11 14.06 -32.68
CA THR A 863 -45.46 14.12 -33.99
C THR A 863 -45.22 15.56 -34.42
N GLU A 864 -44.33 15.86 -35.38
CA GLU A 864 -44.07 17.26 -35.80
C GLU A 864 -45.38 17.97 -36.20
N ALA A 865 -46.26 17.29 -36.94
CA ALA A 865 -47.58 17.78 -37.31
C ALA A 865 -48.61 17.81 -36.16
N GLY A 866 -48.39 16.97 -35.13
CA GLY A 866 -49.16 16.94 -33.89
C GLY A 866 -48.68 17.92 -32.82
N CYS A 867 -47.53 18.58 -33.03
CA CYS A 867 -47.01 19.58 -32.12
C CYS A 867 -47.70 20.94 -32.33
N SER A 868 -48.36 21.43 -31.28
CA SER A 868 -48.94 22.79 -31.27
C SER A 868 -48.07 23.83 -30.55
N GLY A 869 -46.87 23.42 -30.12
CA GLY A 869 -45.86 24.22 -29.44
C GLY A 869 -44.57 24.28 -30.25
N ASP A 870 -43.43 24.42 -29.56
CA ASP A 870 -42.11 24.39 -30.19
C ASP A 870 -41.60 22.94 -30.27
N TRP A 871 -41.12 22.52 -31.44
CA TRP A 871 -40.72 21.15 -31.75
C TRP A 871 -39.21 20.98 -31.60
N GLN A 872 -38.76 20.01 -30.79
CA GLN A 872 -37.33 19.84 -30.47
C GLN A 872 -36.60 18.87 -31.40
N GLY A 873 -37.32 18.07 -32.20
CA GLY A 873 -36.75 17.18 -33.19
C GLY A 873 -37.22 15.74 -33.05
N GLU A 874 -37.13 14.99 -34.14
CA GLU A 874 -37.38 13.55 -34.18
C GLU A 874 -36.42 12.81 -33.24
N GLY A 875 -36.95 11.89 -32.42
CA GLY A 875 -36.16 11.10 -31.47
C GLY A 875 -35.83 11.78 -30.14
N THR A 876 -36.20 13.05 -29.94
CA THR A 876 -36.12 13.70 -28.62
C THR A 876 -37.23 13.20 -27.69
N ASP A 877 -36.93 13.02 -26.40
CA ASP A 877 -37.92 12.58 -25.41
C ASP A 877 -38.20 13.62 -24.29
N CYS A 878 -38.97 13.23 -23.28
CA CYS A 878 -39.36 14.08 -22.16
C CYS A 878 -38.76 13.62 -20.81
N THR A 879 -37.72 12.79 -20.81
CA THR A 879 -37.06 12.29 -19.58
C THR A 879 -36.27 13.43 -18.92
N VAL A 880 -35.30 13.99 -19.63
CA VAL A 880 -34.79 15.34 -19.41
C VAL A 880 -35.67 16.29 -20.22
N ASN A 881 -36.59 16.99 -19.56
CA ASN A 881 -37.61 17.83 -20.20
C ASN A 881 -36.99 18.96 -21.08
N PRO A 882 -36.96 18.83 -22.42
CA PRO A 882 -36.30 19.81 -23.31
C PRO A 882 -37.14 21.08 -23.53
N CYS A 883 -38.21 21.22 -22.74
CA CYS A 883 -39.12 22.36 -22.73
C CYS A 883 -38.88 23.27 -21.51
N GLU A 884 -38.07 22.78 -20.55
CA GLU A 884 -37.38 23.60 -19.57
C GLU A 884 -35.96 23.88 -20.07
N ALA A 885 -35.45 25.08 -19.79
CA ALA A 885 -34.09 25.45 -20.14
C ALA A 885 -33.17 25.03 -18.99
N TYR A 886 -32.59 23.83 -19.09
CA TYR A 886 -31.50 23.41 -18.23
C TYR A 886 -30.17 23.93 -18.78
N LEU A 887 -29.22 24.19 -17.89
CA LEU A 887 -27.80 24.33 -18.24
C LEU A 887 -27.15 22.96 -17.99
N LEU A 888 -26.64 22.30 -19.03
CA LEU A 888 -26.20 20.90 -18.93
C LEU A 888 -24.69 20.77 -18.66
N VAL A 889 -24.33 19.92 -17.69
CA VAL A 889 -22.94 19.60 -17.34
C VAL A 889 -22.72 18.09 -17.45
N PRO A 890 -21.69 17.60 -18.18
CA PRO A 890 -20.65 18.35 -18.90
C PRO A 890 -21.03 18.79 -20.33
N ASP A 891 -22.22 18.44 -20.83
CA ASP A 891 -22.58 18.51 -22.26
C ASP A 891 -22.58 19.92 -22.88
N GLU A 892 -23.02 20.94 -22.14
CA GLU A 892 -22.99 22.34 -22.60
C GLU A 892 -21.87 23.15 -21.92
N PHE A 893 -21.63 22.87 -20.63
CA PHE A 893 -20.60 23.51 -19.81
C PHE A 893 -19.67 22.44 -19.24
N PRO A 894 -18.33 22.53 -19.43
CA PRO A 894 -17.42 21.47 -19.04
C PRO A 894 -17.28 21.32 -17.51
N THR A 895 -17.65 22.35 -16.74
CA THR A 895 -17.65 22.33 -15.28
C THR A 895 -18.96 22.87 -14.71
N ILE A 896 -19.28 22.49 -13.48
CA ILE A 896 -20.42 23.05 -12.73
C ILE A 896 -20.23 24.57 -12.52
N GLN A 897 -19.00 25.02 -12.29
CA GLN A 897 -18.71 26.43 -12.05
C GLN A 897 -18.91 27.31 -13.31
N ASP A 898 -18.63 26.80 -14.51
CA ASP A 898 -18.91 27.48 -15.78
C ASP A 898 -20.40 27.64 -16.03
N ALA A 899 -21.20 26.63 -15.68
CA ALA A 899 -22.66 26.70 -15.74
C ALA A 899 -23.19 27.75 -14.77
N ILE A 900 -22.71 27.77 -13.52
CA ILE A 900 -23.09 28.79 -12.51
C ILE A 900 -22.68 30.20 -12.96
N ALA A 901 -21.48 30.36 -13.53
CA ALA A 901 -21.02 31.66 -14.05
C ALA A 901 -21.86 32.18 -15.24
N SER A 902 -22.61 31.28 -15.89
CA SER A 902 -23.50 31.58 -17.01
C SER A 902 -24.99 31.69 -16.61
N ALA A 903 -25.34 31.26 -15.40
CA ALA A 903 -26.71 31.19 -14.89
C ALA A 903 -27.28 32.54 -14.41
N SER A 904 -28.59 32.57 -14.26
CA SER A 904 -29.40 33.66 -13.69
C SER A 904 -30.36 33.14 -12.62
N ASP A 905 -30.90 34.04 -11.79
CA ASP A 905 -31.92 33.68 -10.79
C ASP A 905 -33.12 32.96 -11.44
N GLY A 906 -33.40 31.74 -10.99
CA GLY A 906 -34.45 30.85 -11.47
C GLY A 906 -34.01 29.78 -12.48
N ASP A 907 -32.74 29.75 -12.89
CA ASP A 907 -32.21 28.72 -13.77
C ASP A 907 -31.93 27.41 -13.02
N VAL A 908 -31.97 26.29 -13.76
CA VAL A 908 -31.71 24.93 -13.24
C VAL A 908 -30.47 24.37 -13.96
N ILE A 909 -29.46 23.97 -13.20
CA ILE A 909 -28.24 23.35 -13.69
C ILE A 909 -28.36 21.84 -13.46
N LEU A 910 -28.39 21.06 -14.54
CA LEU A 910 -28.52 19.61 -14.49
C LEU A 910 -27.15 18.97 -14.75
N VAL A 911 -26.72 18.15 -13.79
CA VAL A 911 -25.38 17.54 -13.76
C VAL A 911 -25.51 16.03 -13.96
N SER A 912 -24.87 15.51 -15.01
CA SER A 912 -24.78 14.08 -15.32
C SER A 912 -23.88 13.33 -14.31
N PRO A 913 -23.98 11.99 -14.21
CA PRO A 913 -23.09 11.19 -13.36
C PRO A 913 -21.60 11.44 -13.63
N GLY A 914 -20.80 11.38 -12.57
CA GLY A 914 -19.36 11.60 -12.60
C GLY A 914 -18.83 12.33 -11.38
N THR A 915 -17.50 12.45 -11.31
CA THR A 915 -16.79 13.21 -10.27
C THR A 915 -16.37 14.56 -10.81
N TYR A 916 -16.76 15.63 -10.11
CA TYR A 916 -16.52 17.02 -10.49
C TYR A 916 -15.58 17.68 -9.50
N THR A 917 -14.44 18.16 -10.01
CA THR A 917 -13.41 18.89 -9.27
C THR A 917 -13.16 20.26 -9.92
N ALA A 918 -12.39 21.13 -9.27
CA ALA A 918 -12.00 22.42 -9.85
C ALA A 918 -10.85 22.25 -10.86
N THR A 919 -11.00 22.82 -12.06
CA THR A 919 -10.11 22.56 -13.20
C THR A 919 -8.90 23.50 -13.33
N ASP A 920 -8.88 24.62 -12.60
CA ASP A 920 -7.83 25.65 -12.73
C ASP A 920 -6.89 25.69 -11.52
N LEU A 921 -5.59 25.87 -11.80
CA LEU A 921 -4.52 26.17 -10.84
C LEU A 921 -4.53 27.65 -10.38
N ASP A 922 -5.65 28.35 -10.54
CA ASP A 922 -5.84 29.72 -10.06
C ASP A 922 -6.42 29.70 -8.63
N PHE A 923 -6.27 30.80 -7.90
CA PHE A 923 -6.46 30.88 -6.44
C PHE A 923 -7.93 30.83 -5.94
N ASP A 924 -8.83 30.13 -6.63
CA ASP A 924 -10.20 29.91 -6.17
C ASP A 924 -10.20 28.82 -5.08
N LEU A 925 -10.63 29.22 -3.88
CA LEU A 925 -10.50 28.48 -2.62
C LEU A 925 -11.61 27.44 -2.44
N GLU A 926 -12.22 26.98 -3.54
CA GLU A 926 -13.42 26.15 -3.52
C GLU A 926 -13.60 25.33 -4.80
N VAL A 927 -14.45 24.29 -4.77
CA VAL A 927 -14.88 23.59 -6.00
C VAL A 927 -16.04 24.33 -6.67
N ILE A 928 -17.00 24.81 -5.88
CA ILE A 928 -18.18 25.56 -6.35
C ILE A 928 -18.46 26.77 -5.46
N ASN A 929 -18.60 27.94 -6.09
CA ASN A 929 -19.15 29.15 -5.52
C ASN A 929 -20.53 29.45 -6.13
N THR A 930 -21.60 29.32 -5.33
CA THR A 930 -22.99 29.57 -5.75
C THR A 930 -23.29 31.01 -6.16
N SER A 931 -22.33 31.93 -5.98
CA SER A 931 -22.32 33.27 -6.58
C SER A 931 -23.50 34.18 -6.21
N GLY A 932 -24.20 33.89 -5.10
CA GLY A 932 -25.37 34.63 -4.65
C GLY A 932 -26.63 34.41 -5.51
N LEU A 933 -26.62 33.46 -6.44
CA LEU A 933 -27.70 33.20 -7.38
C LEU A 933 -28.79 32.29 -6.77
N SER A 934 -30.04 32.56 -7.11
CA SER A 934 -31.20 31.72 -6.73
C SER A 934 -31.44 30.65 -7.79
N ILE A 935 -30.55 29.65 -7.84
CA ILE A 935 -30.53 28.55 -8.83
C ILE A 935 -30.81 27.19 -8.20
N GLU A 936 -31.27 26.23 -9.00
CA GLU A 936 -31.31 24.81 -8.61
C GLU A 936 -30.14 24.07 -9.28
N LEU A 937 -29.15 23.65 -8.49
CA LEU A 937 -28.12 22.71 -8.90
C LEU A 937 -28.59 21.30 -8.56
N ARG A 938 -28.74 20.43 -9.58
CA ARG A 938 -29.35 19.10 -9.43
C ARG A 938 -28.58 18.02 -10.20
N SER A 939 -28.33 16.88 -9.55
CA SER A 939 -27.90 15.65 -10.23
C SER A 939 -29.04 15.00 -11.02
N SER A 940 -28.73 14.41 -12.17
CA SER A 940 -29.70 13.61 -12.93
C SER A 940 -29.98 12.21 -12.36
N GLU A 941 -29.04 11.62 -11.59
CA GLU A 941 -29.08 10.21 -11.12
C GLU A 941 -28.78 10.05 -9.61
N GLY A 942 -28.73 11.15 -8.85
CA GLY A 942 -28.57 11.14 -7.39
C GLY A 942 -27.13 11.05 -6.87
N PRO A 943 -26.96 11.04 -5.53
CA PRO A 943 -25.66 11.25 -4.89
C PRO A 943 -24.69 10.08 -5.10
N GLU A 944 -25.19 8.85 -5.19
CA GLU A 944 -24.40 7.62 -5.44
C GLU A 944 -23.54 7.66 -6.70
N SER A 945 -23.93 8.50 -7.67
CA SER A 945 -23.31 8.54 -9.00
C SER A 945 -22.78 9.93 -9.39
N THR A 946 -23.02 10.95 -8.56
CA THR A 946 -22.70 12.35 -8.88
C THR A 946 -21.98 13.00 -7.71
N ILE A 947 -20.66 13.11 -7.85
CA ILE A 947 -19.73 13.45 -6.78
C ILE A 947 -19.14 14.83 -7.05
N ILE A 948 -19.10 15.69 -6.05
CA ILE A 948 -18.36 16.96 -6.06
C ILE A 948 -17.22 16.80 -5.04
N ASP A 949 -15.98 16.83 -5.51
CA ASP A 949 -14.80 16.41 -4.75
C ASP A 949 -13.80 17.56 -4.56
N GLY A 950 -13.50 17.87 -3.30
CA GLY A 950 -12.51 18.86 -2.86
C GLY A 950 -11.05 18.39 -2.92
N GLN A 951 -10.82 17.11 -3.22
CA GLN A 951 -9.52 16.43 -3.41
C GLN A 951 -8.57 16.51 -2.20
N LYS A 952 -9.12 16.71 -1.00
CA LYS A 952 -8.43 17.07 0.25
C LYS A 952 -7.65 18.38 0.20
N LEU A 953 -8.00 19.29 -0.73
CA LEU A 953 -7.31 20.57 -0.95
C LEU A 953 -8.13 21.81 -0.57
N ARG A 954 -9.46 21.77 -0.70
CA ARG A 954 -10.31 22.98 -0.62
C ARG A 954 -11.73 22.71 -0.11
N PRO A 955 -12.43 23.73 0.42
CA PRO A 955 -13.88 23.76 0.55
C PRO A 955 -14.62 23.23 -0.70
N VAL A 956 -15.58 22.32 -0.57
CA VAL A 956 -16.33 21.82 -1.74
C VAL A 956 -17.33 22.88 -2.22
N ILE A 957 -18.24 23.33 -1.37
CA ILE A 957 -19.29 24.31 -1.73
C ILE A 957 -19.24 25.55 -0.84
N VAL A 958 -19.14 26.72 -1.47
CA VAL A 958 -19.08 28.04 -0.82
C VAL A 958 -20.32 28.88 -1.14
N CYS A 959 -21.02 29.28 -0.07
CA CYS A 959 -22.22 30.12 -0.12
C CYS A 959 -22.03 31.35 0.78
N THR A 960 -21.55 32.47 0.22
CA THR A 960 -21.14 33.65 1.00
C THR A 960 -21.68 34.99 0.49
N GLN A 961 -22.51 34.96 -0.56
CA GLN A 961 -22.91 36.15 -1.32
C GLN A 961 -24.39 36.51 -1.13
N ASN A 962 -25.00 36.08 -0.01
CA ASN A 962 -26.41 36.25 0.38
C ASN A 962 -27.38 35.36 -0.43
N GLU A 963 -26.95 34.13 -0.75
CA GLU A 963 -27.81 33.05 -1.25
C GLU A 963 -29.05 32.87 -0.33
N THR A 964 -30.19 32.51 -0.92
CA THR A 964 -31.46 32.35 -0.19
C THR A 964 -31.93 30.90 -0.26
N ALA A 965 -33.05 30.56 0.38
CA ALA A 965 -33.62 29.20 0.29
C ALA A 965 -34.06 28.81 -1.13
N GLU A 966 -34.11 29.78 -2.07
CA GLU A 966 -34.33 29.58 -3.50
C GLU A 966 -33.02 29.17 -4.24
N THR A 967 -31.87 29.16 -3.55
CA THR A 967 -30.63 28.48 -3.98
C THR A 967 -30.69 27.03 -3.46
N ILE A 968 -30.86 26.07 -4.36
CA ILE A 968 -31.09 24.64 -4.04
C ILE A 968 -29.91 23.81 -4.56
N ILE A 969 -29.40 22.90 -3.74
CA ILE A 969 -28.40 21.88 -4.12
C ILE A 969 -29.05 20.52 -3.83
N ASN A 970 -29.16 19.66 -4.86
CA ASN A 970 -29.94 18.43 -4.78
C ASN A 970 -29.24 17.22 -5.45
N GLY A 971 -29.06 16.12 -4.70
CA GLY A 971 -28.66 14.84 -5.27
C GLY A 971 -27.14 14.65 -5.43
N PHE A 972 -26.31 15.21 -4.54
CA PHE A 972 -24.84 15.14 -4.68
C PHE A 972 -24.15 14.50 -3.49
N THR A 973 -23.10 13.72 -3.77
CA THR A 973 -22.06 13.41 -2.79
C THR A 973 -21.06 14.57 -2.75
N ILE A 974 -20.77 15.06 -1.56
CA ILE A 974 -19.91 16.21 -1.27
C ILE A 974 -18.78 15.67 -0.40
N THR A 975 -17.61 15.47 -1.01
CA THR A 975 -16.51 14.71 -0.40
C THR A 975 -15.14 15.35 -0.64
N GLY A 976 -14.11 14.85 0.04
CA GLY A 976 -12.73 15.32 -0.10
C GLY A 976 -12.56 16.79 0.28
N GLY A 977 -13.51 17.40 0.98
CA GLY A 977 -13.42 18.80 1.39
C GLY A 977 -12.32 19.01 2.43
N ALA A 978 -11.44 19.98 2.25
CA ALA A 978 -10.43 20.33 3.24
C ALA A 978 -10.30 21.84 3.44
N SER A 979 -10.35 22.30 4.70
CA SER A 979 -10.22 23.72 5.02
C SER A 979 -9.34 23.97 6.25
N PRO A 980 -8.23 24.74 6.15
CA PRO A 980 -7.36 25.06 7.28
C PRO A 980 -8.01 26.01 8.30
N GLY A 981 -9.22 26.51 8.02
CA GLY A 981 -10.01 27.30 8.94
C GLY A 981 -11.34 26.62 9.23
N TRP A 982 -12.29 26.75 8.30
CA TRP A 982 -13.70 26.42 8.55
C TRP A 982 -14.38 25.84 7.30
N GLY A 983 -15.24 24.84 7.48
CA GLY A 983 -16.10 24.29 6.42
C GLY A 983 -15.31 23.51 5.38
N GLY A 984 -14.97 22.25 5.66
CA GLY A 984 -14.32 21.35 4.70
C GLY A 984 -15.24 21.02 3.53
N GLY A 985 -16.43 20.50 3.79
CA GLY A 985 -17.43 20.24 2.76
C GLY A 985 -18.12 21.53 2.31
N ILE A 986 -18.87 22.17 3.22
CA ILE A 986 -19.74 23.30 2.92
C ILE A 986 -19.40 24.49 3.83
N PHE A 987 -19.14 25.67 3.24
CA PHE A 987 -18.92 26.92 3.96
C PHE A 987 -20.02 27.94 3.66
N CYS A 988 -20.93 28.15 4.62
CA CYS A 988 -22.04 29.11 4.50
C CYS A 988 -21.87 30.32 5.43
N ARG A 989 -21.94 31.54 4.88
CA ARG A 989 -21.80 32.78 5.66
C ARG A 989 -22.74 33.88 5.20
N SER A 990 -23.67 34.28 6.08
CA SER A 990 -24.70 35.30 5.78
C SER A 990 -25.61 34.95 4.60
N SER A 991 -25.83 33.63 4.43
CA SER A 991 -26.52 32.98 3.32
C SER A 991 -27.34 31.81 3.86
N SER A 992 -28.44 31.44 3.20
CA SER A 992 -29.36 30.40 3.69
C SER A 992 -29.88 29.51 2.54
N PRO A 993 -29.01 28.78 1.83
CA PRO A 993 -29.41 27.81 0.79
C PRO A 993 -30.20 26.62 1.35
N THR A 994 -30.79 25.84 0.44
CA THR A 994 -31.44 24.56 0.72
C THR A 994 -30.60 23.41 0.14
N PHE A 995 -30.27 22.43 0.97
CA PHE A 995 -29.67 21.16 0.54
C PHE A 995 -30.71 20.04 0.67
N THR A 996 -30.75 19.11 -0.26
CA THR A 996 -31.70 17.98 -0.22
C THR A 996 -31.11 16.74 -0.90
N ASN A 997 -31.30 15.55 -0.33
CA ASN A 997 -30.77 14.29 -0.91
C ASN A 997 -29.26 14.37 -1.20
N CYS A 998 -28.49 14.87 -0.23
CA CYS A 998 -27.04 15.01 -0.35
C CYS A 998 -26.32 14.16 0.70
N ILE A 999 -25.23 13.51 0.27
CA ILE A 999 -24.26 12.83 1.14
C ILE A 999 -23.10 13.80 1.35
N ILE A 1000 -22.72 14.05 2.60
CA ILE A 1000 -21.62 14.94 2.98
C ILE A 1000 -20.66 14.05 3.76
N THR A 1001 -19.66 13.49 3.08
CA THR A 1001 -18.79 12.45 3.64
C THR A 1001 -17.31 12.80 3.53
N ASP A 1002 -16.48 12.30 4.43
CA ASP A 1002 -15.01 12.42 4.35
C ASP A 1002 -14.51 13.87 4.12
N ASN A 1003 -15.10 14.85 4.83
CA ASN A 1003 -14.65 16.24 4.79
C ASN A 1003 -13.98 16.67 6.10
N THR A 1004 -12.86 17.39 6.00
CA THR A 1004 -11.98 17.73 7.13
C THR A 1004 -11.82 19.25 7.29
N SER A 1005 -11.81 19.76 8.53
CA SER A 1005 -11.44 21.16 8.80
C SER A 1005 -10.59 21.34 10.07
N ALA A 1006 -9.47 22.05 9.95
CA ALA A 1006 -8.50 22.21 11.03
C ALA A 1006 -8.99 23.06 12.23
N GLU A 1007 -10.09 23.82 12.12
CA GLU A 1007 -10.75 24.39 13.30
C GLU A 1007 -12.21 23.94 13.46
N ARG A 1008 -13.07 24.08 12.44
CA ARG A 1008 -14.54 24.02 12.67
C ARG A 1008 -15.36 23.60 11.47
N GLY A 1009 -16.25 22.63 11.65
CA GLY A 1009 -17.17 22.22 10.59
C GLY A 1009 -16.41 21.42 9.53
N GLY A 1010 -16.16 20.13 9.80
CA GLY A 1010 -15.57 19.22 8.82
C GLY A 1010 -16.48 19.12 7.61
N GLY A 1011 -17.69 18.62 7.82
CA GLY A 1011 -18.76 18.61 6.82
C GLY A 1011 -19.26 20.01 6.51
N VAL A 1012 -19.71 20.76 7.51
CA VAL A 1012 -20.43 22.04 7.32
C VAL A 1012 -20.02 23.11 8.34
N TYR A 1013 -19.72 24.33 7.89
CA TYR A 1013 -19.59 25.50 8.74
C TYR A 1013 -20.61 26.59 8.42
N LEU A 1014 -21.34 27.05 9.44
CA LEU A 1014 -22.36 28.09 9.34
C LEU A 1014 -22.00 29.31 10.19
N HIS A 1015 -22.04 30.51 9.61
CA HIS A 1015 -21.94 31.77 10.37
C HIS A 1015 -22.94 32.83 9.91
N ARG A 1016 -23.94 33.10 10.76
CA ARG A 1016 -25.11 33.95 10.45
C ARG A 1016 -25.88 33.48 9.21
N ALA A 1017 -25.89 32.17 9.03
CA ALA A 1017 -26.47 31.41 7.94
C ALA A 1017 -27.53 30.48 8.53
N ASP A 1018 -28.75 30.50 7.99
CA ASP A 1018 -29.86 29.67 8.45
C ASP A 1018 -30.34 28.76 7.30
N PRO A 1019 -29.48 27.86 6.77
CA PRO A 1019 -29.84 26.95 5.68
C PRO A 1019 -30.82 25.87 6.14
N THR A 1020 -31.42 25.19 5.17
CA THR A 1020 -32.26 24.00 5.40
C THR A 1020 -31.58 22.78 4.80
N PHE A 1021 -31.55 21.68 5.53
CA PHE A 1021 -31.14 20.36 5.04
C PHE A 1021 -32.29 19.37 5.23
N ASN A 1022 -32.65 18.64 4.18
CA ASN A 1022 -33.67 17.60 4.22
C ASN A 1022 -33.12 16.32 3.57
N GLU A 1023 -33.39 15.14 4.12
CA GLU A 1023 -32.97 13.86 3.49
C GLU A 1023 -31.45 13.86 3.20
N CYS A 1024 -30.64 14.27 4.18
CA CYS A 1024 -29.18 14.40 4.03
C CYS A 1024 -28.41 13.47 4.99
N THR A 1025 -27.26 13.00 4.52
CA THR A 1025 -26.39 12.06 5.23
C THR A 1025 -25.04 12.72 5.52
N TRP A 1026 -24.54 12.62 6.74
CA TRP A 1026 -23.22 13.09 7.16
C TRP A 1026 -22.44 11.96 7.79
N THR A 1027 -21.34 11.57 7.14
CA THR A 1027 -20.50 10.44 7.55
C THR A 1027 -19.03 10.83 7.57
N GLU A 1028 -18.23 10.28 8.50
CA GLU A 1028 -16.77 10.40 8.49
C GLU A 1028 -16.18 11.83 8.44
N ASN A 1029 -16.94 12.86 8.79
CA ASN A 1029 -16.44 14.24 8.72
C ASN A 1029 -15.66 14.62 9.98
N GLU A 1030 -14.49 15.24 9.82
CA GLU A 1030 -13.57 15.55 10.90
C GLU A 1030 -13.35 17.06 11.12
N SER A 1031 -13.32 17.53 12.37
CA SER A 1031 -12.70 18.83 12.68
C SER A 1031 -12.22 18.97 14.13
N ASP A 1032 -11.65 20.12 14.49
CA ASP A 1032 -11.36 20.43 15.90
C ASP A 1032 -12.66 20.62 16.72
N THR A 1033 -13.76 21.08 16.11
CA THR A 1033 -15.08 21.26 16.76
C THR A 1033 -16.22 21.28 15.74
N GLY A 1034 -17.24 20.43 15.91
CA GLY A 1034 -18.33 20.32 14.92
C GLY A 1034 -17.91 19.46 13.72
N GLY A 1035 -17.67 18.16 13.91
CA GLY A 1035 -17.20 17.24 12.86
C GLY A 1035 -18.11 17.26 11.63
N GLY A 1036 -19.37 16.86 11.79
CA GLY A 1036 -20.41 17.02 10.77
C GLY A 1036 -20.76 18.49 10.53
N LEU A 1037 -21.07 19.26 11.59
CA LEU A 1037 -21.56 20.64 11.47
C LEU A 1037 -21.12 21.55 12.63
N TYR A 1038 -20.59 22.73 12.31
CA TYR A 1038 -20.39 23.84 13.26
C TYR A 1038 -21.33 25.01 12.94
N SER A 1039 -22.19 25.38 13.90
CA SER A 1039 -23.15 26.48 13.78
C SER A 1039 -22.79 27.67 14.66
N SER A 1040 -22.72 28.88 14.09
CA SER A 1040 -22.33 30.11 14.79
C SER A 1040 -23.29 31.27 14.57
N ILE A 1041 -24.09 31.61 15.58
CA ILE A 1041 -25.14 32.64 15.48
C ILE A 1041 -26.12 32.31 14.33
N SER A 1042 -26.48 31.02 14.26
CA SER A 1042 -27.12 30.34 13.13
C SER A 1042 -28.12 29.31 13.65
N SER A 1043 -29.28 29.23 13.03
CA SER A 1043 -30.36 28.30 13.37
C SER A 1043 -30.79 27.51 12.13
N PRO A 1044 -29.94 26.59 11.64
CA PRO A 1044 -30.30 25.72 10.52
C PRO A 1044 -31.49 24.83 10.90
N VAL A 1045 -32.22 24.40 9.88
CA VAL A 1045 -33.29 23.39 10.00
C VAL A 1045 -32.77 22.09 9.39
N LEU A 1046 -32.86 20.99 10.14
CA LEU A 1046 -32.43 19.65 9.72
C LEU A 1046 -33.61 18.68 9.91
N THR A 1047 -34.03 18.01 8.83
CA THR A 1047 -35.19 17.11 8.82
C THR A 1047 -34.86 15.83 8.05
N ASP A 1048 -35.27 14.67 8.56
CA ASP A 1048 -35.01 13.37 7.92
C ASP A 1048 -33.50 13.16 7.62
N CYS A 1049 -32.62 13.53 8.57
CA CYS A 1049 -31.16 13.55 8.38
C CYS A 1049 -30.46 12.39 9.14
N PHE A 1050 -29.32 11.91 8.62
CA PHE A 1050 -28.46 10.93 9.27
C PHE A 1050 -27.07 11.50 9.56
N PHE A 1051 -26.55 11.29 10.77
CA PHE A 1051 -25.19 11.65 11.19
C PHE A 1051 -24.48 10.43 11.79
N GLY A 1052 -23.60 9.77 11.03
CA GLY A 1052 -22.76 8.64 11.48
C GLY A 1052 -21.29 9.03 11.57
N ASP A 1053 -20.54 8.46 12.51
CA ASP A 1053 -19.06 8.41 12.48
C ASP A 1053 -18.31 9.75 12.33
N ASN A 1054 -18.97 10.88 12.61
CA ASN A 1054 -18.33 12.20 12.51
C ASN A 1054 -17.49 12.47 13.76
N PHE A 1055 -16.24 12.91 13.56
CA PHE A 1055 -15.26 13.13 14.61
C PHE A 1055 -15.02 14.63 14.86
N ALA A 1056 -14.97 15.00 16.15
CA ALA A 1056 -14.48 16.31 16.58
C ALA A 1056 -13.39 16.15 17.64
N PHE A 1057 -12.24 16.81 17.53
CA PHE A 1057 -11.20 16.66 18.56
C PHE A 1057 -11.62 17.21 19.95
N ILE A 1058 -12.46 18.26 19.97
CA ILE A 1058 -12.87 18.94 21.21
C ILE A 1058 -14.30 18.58 21.64
N THR A 1059 -15.31 18.76 20.77
CA THR A 1059 -16.73 18.53 21.08
C THR A 1059 -17.63 18.66 19.84
N GLY A 1060 -18.80 18.03 19.88
CA GLY A 1060 -19.80 18.05 18.82
C GLY A 1060 -19.32 17.30 17.59
N GLY A 1061 -19.18 15.97 17.69
CA GLY A 1061 -18.86 15.08 16.57
C GLY A 1061 -19.83 15.28 15.41
N ALA A 1062 -21.14 15.19 15.66
CA ALA A 1062 -22.12 15.51 14.63
C ALA A 1062 -22.36 17.03 14.54
N ILE A 1063 -22.73 17.69 15.64
CA ILE A 1063 -23.14 19.11 15.63
C ILE A 1063 -22.55 19.88 16.82
N HIS A 1064 -21.96 21.05 16.56
CA HIS A 1064 -21.65 22.04 17.60
C HIS A 1064 -22.38 23.37 17.36
N ALA A 1065 -23.20 23.81 18.33
CA ALA A 1065 -23.97 25.04 18.31
C ALA A 1065 -23.38 26.12 19.24
N ALA A 1066 -22.82 27.18 18.64
CA ALA A 1066 -22.13 28.27 19.32
C ALA A 1066 -22.80 29.65 19.14
N GLY A 1067 -22.62 30.54 20.13
CA GLY A 1067 -22.91 31.97 19.97
C GLY A 1067 -24.41 32.33 19.91
N ASN A 1068 -25.27 31.58 20.61
CA ASN A 1068 -26.74 31.60 20.48
C ASN A 1068 -27.24 31.08 19.12
N ALA A 1069 -26.50 30.13 18.53
CA ALA A 1069 -27.08 29.19 17.58
C ALA A 1069 -28.10 28.29 18.31
N GLU A 1070 -29.22 28.00 17.65
CA GLU A 1070 -30.24 27.05 18.10
C GLU A 1070 -30.71 26.27 16.85
N PRO A 1071 -29.99 25.22 16.40
CA PRO A 1071 -30.44 24.34 15.32
C PRO A 1071 -31.81 23.71 15.64
N VAL A 1072 -32.66 23.56 14.63
CA VAL A 1072 -33.97 22.91 14.74
C VAL A 1072 -33.88 21.56 14.05
N ILE A 1073 -34.17 20.47 14.77
CA ILE A 1073 -33.92 19.10 14.31
C ILE A 1073 -35.17 18.25 14.51
N SER A 1074 -35.59 17.52 13.48
CA SER A 1074 -36.68 16.54 13.52
C SER A 1074 -36.38 15.30 12.70
N ASP A 1075 -36.96 14.17 13.11
CA ASP A 1075 -36.98 12.90 12.37
C ASP A 1075 -35.58 12.42 11.92
N SER A 1076 -34.53 12.77 12.69
CA SER A 1076 -33.11 12.57 12.31
C SER A 1076 -32.36 11.59 13.24
N VAL A 1077 -31.41 10.83 12.70
CA VAL A 1077 -30.61 9.82 13.42
C VAL A 1077 -29.18 10.33 13.62
N PHE A 1078 -28.64 10.10 14.81
CA PHE A 1078 -27.25 10.38 15.17
C PHE A 1078 -26.61 9.14 15.79
N CYS A 1079 -25.49 8.68 15.26
CA CYS A 1079 -24.80 7.49 15.75
C CYS A 1079 -23.26 7.57 15.69
N HIS A 1080 -22.58 6.94 16.65
CA HIS A 1080 -21.11 6.85 16.76
C HIS A 1080 -20.32 8.16 16.55
N ASN A 1081 -20.92 9.32 16.84
CA ASN A 1081 -20.25 10.61 16.63
C ASN A 1081 -19.43 11.00 17.85
N LEU A 1082 -18.12 11.20 17.69
CA LEU A 1082 -17.17 11.38 18.80
C LEU A 1082 -16.72 12.84 18.97
N PRO A 1083 -16.48 13.32 20.22
CA PRO A 1083 -16.72 12.66 21.50
C PRO A 1083 -18.17 12.78 22.01
N ASP A 1084 -19.00 13.59 21.35
CA ASP A 1084 -20.40 13.79 21.70
C ASP A 1084 -21.22 14.20 20.47
N HIS A 1085 -22.43 13.65 20.30
CA HIS A 1085 -23.26 13.90 19.10
C HIS A 1085 -23.55 15.40 18.92
N ILE A 1086 -24.23 16.03 19.89
CA ILE A 1086 -24.68 17.42 19.79
C ILE A 1086 -24.22 18.22 21.00
N SER A 1087 -23.39 19.23 20.72
CA SER A 1087 -22.78 20.13 21.69
C SER A 1087 -23.40 21.53 21.59
N GLY A 1088 -24.15 21.97 22.59
CA GLY A 1088 -24.76 23.31 22.63
C GLY A 1088 -26.28 23.31 22.81
N GLU A 1089 -26.92 24.44 22.52
CA GLU A 1089 -28.39 24.57 22.57
C GLU A 1089 -28.98 24.21 21.20
N TRP A 1090 -30.06 23.42 21.18
CA TRP A 1090 -30.81 23.03 19.98
C TRP A 1090 -32.29 22.80 20.31
N THR A 1091 -33.15 22.79 19.28
CA THR A 1091 -34.59 22.56 19.38
C THR A 1091 -34.95 21.21 18.78
N ASP A 1092 -35.40 20.30 19.63
CA ASP A 1092 -36.01 19.02 19.25
C ASP A 1092 -37.48 19.24 18.87
N GLU A 1093 -37.83 19.06 17.59
CA GLU A 1093 -39.24 19.03 17.14
C GLU A 1093 -39.84 17.60 17.14
N GLY A 1094 -39.04 16.59 17.48
CA GLY A 1094 -39.44 15.18 17.64
C GLY A 1094 -38.94 14.27 16.52
N GLY A 1095 -39.03 12.96 16.72
CA GLY A 1095 -38.62 11.94 15.74
C GLY A 1095 -37.13 11.57 15.77
N ASN A 1096 -36.32 12.29 16.56
CA ASN A 1096 -34.87 12.12 16.58
C ASN A 1096 -34.39 10.89 17.39
N SER A 1097 -33.37 10.21 16.88
CA SER A 1097 -32.69 9.05 17.50
C SER A 1097 -31.21 9.36 17.79
N MET A 1098 -30.70 8.89 18.92
CA MET A 1098 -29.31 9.09 19.38
C MET A 1098 -28.76 7.74 19.85
N LEU A 1099 -27.82 7.16 19.12
CA LEU A 1099 -27.31 5.80 19.28
C LEU A 1099 -25.81 5.81 19.59
N ASP A 1100 -25.34 5.16 20.66
CA ASP A 1100 -23.92 5.25 21.06
C ASP A 1100 -22.97 4.58 20.03
N GLU A 1101 -23.46 3.57 19.34
CA GLU A 1101 -22.88 2.93 18.16
C GLU A 1101 -23.84 3.21 16.98
N CYS A 1102 -23.34 3.23 15.74
CA CYS A 1102 -24.23 3.08 14.60
C CYS A 1102 -24.84 1.68 14.69
N GLU A 1103 -26.17 1.61 14.69
CA GLU A 1103 -26.86 0.35 14.41
C GLU A 1103 -26.32 -0.07 13.03
N GLY A 1104 -25.44 -1.09 13.04
CA GLY A 1104 -24.85 -1.61 11.83
C GLY A 1104 -25.95 -1.93 10.82
N CYS A 1105 -25.59 -1.81 9.54
CA CYS A 1105 -26.39 -2.22 8.38
C CYS A 1105 -27.70 -2.94 8.76
N SER A 1106 -28.86 -2.31 8.55
CA SER A 1106 -30.14 -2.89 9.01
C SER A 1106 -30.53 -4.11 8.15
N GLY A 1107 -29.91 -5.25 8.44
CA GLY A 1107 -29.72 -6.33 7.49
C GLY A 1107 -28.47 -7.17 7.74
N ASP A 1108 -27.33 -6.59 8.14
CA ASP A 1108 -26.12 -7.32 8.52
C ASP A 1108 -26.32 -7.88 9.93
N ILE A 1109 -26.59 -9.18 9.95
CA ILE A 1109 -26.93 -9.94 11.17
C ILE A 1109 -26.22 -11.31 11.17
N GLY A 1110 -25.34 -11.52 10.19
CA GLY A 1110 -24.56 -12.70 9.93
C GLY A 1110 -23.12 -12.50 10.39
N ILE A 1111 -22.28 -11.88 9.55
CA ILE A 1111 -20.84 -11.80 9.76
C ILE A 1111 -20.32 -10.45 10.25
N LEU A 1112 -21.15 -9.39 10.29
CA LEU A 1112 -20.78 -8.07 10.79
C LEU A 1112 -19.55 -7.51 10.05
N ASP A 1113 -19.59 -7.59 8.71
CA ASP A 1113 -18.58 -7.10 7.78
C ASP A 1113 -19.02 -5.83 7.02
N ASP A 1114 -20.11 -5.20 7.47
CA ASP A 1114 -20.73 -3.99 6.93
C ASP A 1114 -21.27 -4.18 5.50
N VAL A 1115 -21.63 -5.43 5.13
CA VAL A 1115 -22.25 -5.78 3.83
C VAL A 1115 -23.47 -6.68 4.05
N VAL A 1116 -24.67 -6.22 3.66
CA VAL A 1116 -25.89 -7.06 3.72
C VAL A 1116 -25.93 -8.01 2.52
N ASP A 1117 -25.65 -9.29 2.77
CA ASP A 1117 -25.45 -10.28 1.71
C ASP A 1117 -26.12 -11.66 1.97
N LEU A 1118 -25.63 -12.71 1.30
CA LEU A 1118 -26.16 -14.07 1.42
C LEU A 1118 -25.89 -14.72 2.79
N TYR A 1119 -24.87 -14.31 3.54
CA TYR A 1119 -24.60 -14.78 4.90
C TYR A 1119 -25.66 -14.28 5.87
N ASP A 1120 -26.08 -13.02 5.76
CA ASP A 1120 -27.15 -12.47 6.60
C ASP A 1120 -28.50 -13.06 6.27
N LEU A 1121 -28.80 -13.25 4.98
CA LEU A 1121 -30.01 -13.96 4.56
C LEU A 1121 -30.08 -15.36 5.18
N GLN A 1122 -28.94 -16.04 5.33
CA GLN A 1122 -28.88 -17.33 6.01
C GLN A 1122 -29.11 -17.19 7.53
N ALA A 1123 -28.54 -16.17 8.18
CA ALA A 1123 -28.79 -15.87 9.58
C ALA A 1123 -30.27 -15.55 9.86
N LEU A 1124 -30.90 -14.68 9.04
CA LEU A 1124 -32.32 -14.33 9.15
C LEU A 1124 -33.24 -15.55 8.99
N LEU A 1125 -32.96 -16.39 7.99
CA LEU A 1125 -33.72 -17.63 7.76
C LEU A 1125 -33.51 -18.64 8.90
N GLY A 1126 -32.36 -18.59 9.60
CA GLY A 1126 -32.11 -19.34 10.83
C GLY A 1126 -32.95 -18.87 12.02
N LEU A 1127 -33.18 -17.56 12.15
CA LEU A 1127 -33.97 -16.93 13.21
C LEU A 1127 -35.49 -16.92 12.93
N TRP A 1128 -35.95 -17.45 11.78
CA TRP A 1128 -37.32 -17.30 11.31
C TRP A 1128 -38.41 -17.79 12.28
N GLY A 1129 -39.30 -16.88 12.67
CA GLY A 1129 -40.43 -17.11 13.58
C GLY A 1129 -40.06 -17.07 15.07
N THR A 1130 -38.90 -16.52 15.42
CA THR A 1130 -38.49 -16.23 16.80
C THR A 1130 -38.86 -14.81 17.21
N ASP A 1131 -38.64 -14.49 18.49
CA ASP A 1131 -38.63 -13.14 19.06
C ASP A 1131 -37.18 -12.64 19.33
N ASP A 1132 -36.23 -13.06 18.48
CA ASP A 1132 -34.82 -12.68 18.60
C ASP A 1132 -34.57 -11.29 18.03
N THR A 1133 -33.98 -10.41 18.83
CA THR A 1133 -33.78 -9.00 18.52
C THR A 1133 -32.75 -8.74 17.42
N ALA A 1134 -31.91 -9.71 17.06
CA ALA A 1134 -31.01 -9.56 15.91
C ALA A 1134 -31.75 -9.80 14.58
N GLY A 1135 -32.73 -10.70 14.55
CA GLY A 1135 -33.52 -10.98 13.34
C GLY A 1135 -34.79 -10.13 13.19
N ASP A 1136 -35.21 -9.42 14.23
CA ASP A 1136 -36.40 -8.56 14.29
C ASP A 1136 -36.08 -7.16 13.73
N ILE A 1137 -35.58 -7.14 12.48
CA ILE A 1137 -35.06 -5.96 11.77
C ILE A 1137 -36.11 -4.84 11.71
N ASP A 1138 -37.40 -5.16 11.55
CA ASP A 1138 -38.47 -4.14 11.51
C ASP A 1138 -39.06 -3.79 12.89
N GLY A 1139 -38.63 -4.50 13.94
CA GLY A 1139 -39.04 -4.29 15.32
C GLY A 1139 -40.51 -4.62 15.63
N ASP A 1140 -41.21 -5.41 14.81
CA ASP A 1140 -42.60 -5.83 15.10
C ASP A 1140 -42.71 -6.85 16.25
N GLY A 1141 -41.58 -7.45 16.64
CA GLY A 1141 -41.43 -8.42 17.71
C GLY A 1141 -41.43 -9.87 17.21
N THR A 1142 -41.33 -10.11 15.91
CA THR A 1142 -41.31 -11.45 15.30
C THR A 1142 -40.56 -11.55 13.97
N VAL A 1143 -39.38 -12.17 13.98
CA VAL A 1143 -38.58 -12.46 12.77
C VAL A 1143 -39.42 -13.19 11.70
N GLY A 1144 -39.52 -12.62 10.50
CA GLY A 1144 -40.32 -13.17 9.44
C GLY A 1144 -40.17 -12.46 8.09
N ILE A 1145 -41.28 -12.42 7.34
CA ILE A 1145 -41.25 -11.93 5.96
C ILE A 1145 -41.23 -10.40 5.86
N SER A 1146 -41.47 -9.69 6.96
CA SER A 1146 -41.31 -8.24 7.02
C SER A 1146 -39.82 -7.89 7.11
N ASP A 1147 -39.10 -8.55 8.01
CA ASP A 1147 -37.65 -8.41 8.21
C ASP A 1147 -36.86 -8.84 6.97
N LEU A 1148 -37.29 -9.91 6.30
CA LEU A 1148 -36.71 -10.31 5.01
C LEU A 1148 -36.85 -9.22 3.94
N LEU A 1149 -37.95 -8.48 3.96
CA LEU A 1149 -38.15 -7.36 3.04
C LEU A 1149 -37.39 -6.11 3.48
N ALA A 1150 -37.11 -5.93 4.78
CA ALA A 1150 -36.23 -4.87 5.28
C ALA A 1150 -34.76 -5.14 4.91
N MET A 1151 -34.27 -6.35 5.19
CA MET A 1151 -32.94 -6.84 4.76
C MET A 1151 -32.73 -6.69 3.25
N LEU A 1152 -33.66 -7.15 2.42
CA LEU A 1152 -33.54 -7.07 0.95
C LEU A 1152 -33.62 -5.63 0.40
N VAL A 1153 -34.01 -4.64 1.21
CA VAL A 1153 -33.93 -3.21 0.83
C VAL A 1153 -32.53 -2.65 1.03
N ASN A 1154 -31.78 -3.18 2.01
CA ASN A 1154 -30.42 -2.73 2.35
C ASN A 1154 -29.32 -3.61 1.74
N TRP A 1155 -29.64 -4.45 0.74
CA TRP A 1155 -28.74 -5.43 0.14
C TRP A 1155 -27.54 -4.79 -0.59
N GLY A 1156 -26.32 -5.13 -0.15
CA GLY A 1156 -25.07 -4.52 -0.61
C GLY A 1156 -24.24 -3.97 0.56
N PRO A 1157 -23.09 -3.32 0.28
CA PRO A 1157 -22.30 -2.62 1.30
C PRO A 1157 -23.09 -1.45 1.89
N CYS A 1158 -22.82 -1.16 3.16
CA CYS A 1158 -23.16 0.10 3.81
C CYS A 1158 -21.96 1.07 3.84
#